data_AF-A0AAD7BUY3-F1
#
_entry.id   AF-A0AAD7BUY3-F1
#
_cell.length_a   1.000
_cell.length_b   1.000
_cell.length_c   1.000
_cell.angle_alpha   90.00
_cell.angle_beta   90.00
_cell.angle_gamma   90.00
#
_symmetry.space_group_name_H-M   'P 1'
#
loop_
_entity.id
_entity.type
_entity.pdbx_description
1 polymer ?
#
loop_
_entity_poly.entity_id
_entity_poly.type
_entity_poly.pdbx_seq_one_letter_code
_entity_poly.pdbx_strand_id
1 'polypeptide(L)'
;MSLVDDLTRNSFQGGLSAPKWMSLCKMFLAKQNPFDSPHATERALSNSVLVLYRSFPGDPDLQEYVKIAIQSGLVSIPVFVSTFLQAARSTELHAPATLDMLCRVALDAHYSSGLLPEAALLSDGPMAVSNTLQDALALLRVAYDLPISHFHQLGTSVSELVILLFSAADMAQVPTSQATVLLSDLTSMINHNSISQDVRQALESFALPLSFLMGDDAKVAPEAHLVHSFQLALGKSDMLGPNSNTDIISFSLTLSYLVAHRADEFGAGSGNHPSALLVSMFRWTSWAPPVFYTQLLLSAFACLSESAAVSPLIWRAFVVGRLPFILHSFEKILSFDNATPENWRAALQVAVSSLLRRSELLERCDRLLNQSARAQAIYPEDMALSRTLARDFLRQLFLSGLLDQNFVLAVDPAFSNDTTMYLHNEAQDAGFDLETYLSSKLSSELEFDNVRVWVQKIWNDASAHKTFVDVAIRLFKTSAATLDTESLSHMCRIFYLCDAALDMIAMHSRVAELIFEALVFLQDCDFEIIGDPQTAVGHLGDVVLFVQSTLTRFHLETDMFTFGGRSLSSSFLRTTATVHRLNQLLPQDRIAFNMWYKVLFDSGSEGIEDTILRSTPPRTLLRISASLFSHAIKDTGIDEDVLNNGIAYFTGPLLRWTLVGVVLALSREIQLQGYSAPRHFSVLQTLLLSSQCPIPVHRLCGPKIILLLADKRVQGMAPSIGFDALTMHRIVADAMGIPNGATSQASLDSPFLGPTQPRQTIRDAISKARSSKAPALDVERLVKVCGCEKFISILWSELLNPASLADTDVCTRIATFALTIPRPLTSPPLLAIFLNVLLPGLVSTTDAKPVGEQPVAIDVLGSIIASVLMASFHLDLAFSEVSRPILGQPSLAMARRVAAELRSRAKKQSNAARLILQRLGGSHSFVANFPVFKMT
;
A
#
# COMPACT_ATOMS: atom_id res chain seq x y z
N MET A 1 -9.16 -48.46 -48.23
CA MET A 1 -8.44 -47.29 -48.77
C MET A 1 -9.37 -46.61 -49.74
N SER A 2 -9.68 -45.35 -49.49
CA SER A 2 -10.47 -44.52 -50.40
C SER A 2 -9.60 -44.12 -51.61
N LEU A 3 -10.19 -43.88 -52.79
CA LEU A 3 -9.44 -43.34 -53.94
C LEU A 3 -8.76 -41.99 -53.62
N VAL A 4 -9.26 -41.25 -52.62
CA VAL A 4 -8.69 -39.99 -52.13
C VAL A 4 -7.40 -40.24 -51.32
N ASP A 5 -7.31 -41.35 -50.60
CA ASP A 5 -6.10 -41.77 -49.88
C ASP A 5 -4.94 -42.02 -50.86
N ASP A 6 -5.23 -42.74 -51.95
CA ASP A 6 -4.24 -43.04 -52.99
C ASP A 6 -3.83 -41.78 -53.75
N LEU A 7 -4.77 -40.88 -54.07
CA LEU A 7 -4.47 -39.60 -54.69
C LEU A 7 -3.56 -38.74 -53.81
N THR A 8 -3.87 -38.63 -52.51
CA THR A 8 -3.12 -37.82 -51.56
C THR A 8 -1.72 -38.41 -51.33
N ARG A 9 -1.63 -39.74 -51.14
CA ARG A 9 -0.37 -40.46 -50.99
C ARG A 9 0.53 -40.30 -52.21
N ASN A 10 0.00 -40.54 -53.42
CA ASN A 10 0.76 -40.42 -54.65
C ASN A 10 1.17 -38.97 -54.92
N SER A 11 0.34 -37.99 -54.54
CA SER A 11 0.68 -36.57 -54.69
C SER A 11 1.81 -36.15 -53.76
N PHE A 12 1.75 -36.57 -52.51
CA PHE A 12 2.80 -36.30 -51.52
C PHE A 12 4.12 -37.00 -51.89
N GLN A 13 4.08 -38.30 -52.19
CA GLN A 13 5.27 -39.07 -52.60
C GLN A 13 5.85 -38.60 -53.95
N GLY A 14 5.02 -38.04 -54.82
CA GLY A 14 5.43 -37.40 -56.07
C GLY A 14 5.96 -35.97 -55.92
N GLY A 15 6.01 -35.42 -54.69
CA GLY A 15 6.50 -34.07 -54.42
C GLY A 15 5.63 -32.95 -55.00
N LEU A 16 4.32 -33.17 -55.14
CA LEU A 16 3.41 -32.12 -55.59
C LEU A 16 3.24 -31.05 -54.50
N SER A 17 3.18 -29.78 -54.91
CA SER A 17 2.88 -28.69 -53.97
C SER A 17 1.40 -28.70 -53.57
N ALA A 18 1.09 -28.18 -52.37
CA ALA A 18 -0.26 -28.14 -51.82
C ALA A 18 -1.31 -27.51 -52.77
N PRO A 19 -1.03 -26.41 -53.51
CA PRO A 19 -1.98 -25.85 -54.49
C PRO A 19 -2.28 -26.77 -55.68
N LYS A 20 -1.29 -27.58 -56.11
CA LYS A 20 -1.47 -28.54 -57.21
C LYS A 20 -2.27 -29.75 -56.74
N TRP A 21 -1.96 -30.29 -55.56
CA TRP A 21 -2.74 -31.33 -54.90
C TRP A 21 -4.20 -30.89 -54.70
N MET A 22 -4.41 -29.65 -54.25
CA MET A 22 -5.73 -29.04 -54.10
C MET A 22 -6.54 -29.05 -55.41
N SER A 23 -5.93 -28.62 -56.51
CA SER A 23 -6.57 -28.61 -57.83
C SER A 23 -6.97 -30.03 -58.28
N LEU A 24 -6.11 -31.03 -58.03
CA LEU A 24 -6.40 -32.43 -58.30
C LEU A 24 -7.58 -32.94 -57.45
N CYS A 25 -7.63 -32.58 -56.16
CA CYS A 25 -8.75 -32.92 -55.28
C CYS A 25 -10.06 -32.30 -55.78
N LYS A 26 -10.07 -31.01 -56.17
CA LYS A 26 -11.26 -30.35 -56.75
C LYS A 26 -11.74 -31.03 -58.03
N MET A 27 -10.82 -31.39 -58.94
CA MET A 27 -11.15 -32.12 -60.17
C MET A 27 -11.66 -33.54 -59.90
N PHE A 28 -11.13 -34.21 -58.87
CA PHE A 28 -11.58 -35.53 -58.46
C PHE A 28 -12.99 -35.48 -57.87
N LEU A 29 -13.26 -34.52 -56.98
CA LEU A 29 -14.58 -34.31 -56.38
C LEU A 29 -15.64 -33.91 -57.42
N ALA A 30 -15.26 -33.12 -58.43
CA ALA A 30 -16.15 -32.75 -59.54
C ALA A 30 -16.58 -33.95 -60.43
N LYS A 31 -15.88 -35.10 -60.33
CA LYS A 31 -16.19 -36.33 -61.07
C LYS A 31 -16.95 -37.38 -60.26
N GLN A 32 -17.14 -37.18 -58.95
CA GLN A 32 -17.88 -38.10 -58.09
C GLN A 32 -19.41 -37.89 -58.17
N ASN A 33 -20.18 -38.95 -57.93
CA ASN A 33 -21.64 -38.92 -57.95
C ASN A 33 -22.21 -38.05 -56.79
N PRO A 34 -23.28 -37.28 -57.01
CA PRO A 34 -23.88 -36.37 -56.02
C PRO A 34 -24.61 -37.05 -54.84
N PHE A 35 -24.43 -38.36 -54.62
CA PHE A 35 -25.08 -39.13 -53.56
C PHE A 35 -24.23 -39.28 -52.29
N ASP A 36 -22.97 -38.88 -52.29
CA ASP A 36 -22.13 -38.87 -51.07
C ASP A 36 -22.37 -37.58 -50.27
N SER A 37 -22.63 -37.73 -48.96
CA SER A 37 -22.84 -36.58 -48.08
C SER A 37 -21.58 -35.69 -48.02
N PRO A 38 -21.70 -34.35 -48.13
CA PRO A 38 -20.54 -33.45 -48.16
C PRO A 38 -19.61 -33.62 -46.96
N HIS A 39 -20.15 -33.85 -45.76
CA HIS A 39 -19.36 -34.13 -44.56
C HIS A 39 -18.53 -35.42 -44.62
N ALA A 40 -18.99 -36.47 -45.32
CA ALA A 40 -18.22 -37.70 -45.49
C ALA A 40 -17.00 -37.47 -46.38
N THR A 41 -17.15 -36.64 -47.40
CA THR A 41 -16.09 -36.23 -48.31
C THR A 41 -15.04 -35.36 -47.61
N GLU A 42 -15.47 -34.37 -46.83
CA GLU A 42 -14.57 -33.54 -46.00
C GLU A 42 -13.75 -34.39 -45.02
N ARG A 43 -14.40 -35.34 -44.34
CA ARG A 43 -13.75 -36.26 -43.40
C ARG A 43 -12.78 -37.20 -44.11
N ALA A 44 -13.13 -37.72 -45.28
CA ALA A 44 -12.25 -38.57 -46.07
C ALA A 44 -11.00 -37.81 -46.54
N LEU A 45 -11.15 -36.55 -46.95
CA LEU A 45 -10.04 -35.69 -47.37
C LEU A 45 -9.14 -35.27 -46.20
N SER A 46 -9.72 -34.95 -45.04
CA SER A 46 -8.93 -34.67 -43.84
C SER A 46 -8.15 -35.91 -43.38
N ASN A 47 -8.80 -37.07 -43.36
CA ASN A 47 -8.19 -38.32 -42.91
C ASN A 47 -7.10 -38.81 -43.89
N SER A 48 -7.23 -38.57 -45.20
CA SER A 48 -6.22 -38.99 -46.18
C SER A 48 -4.86 -38.33 -45.92
N VAL A 49 -4.84 -37.09 -45.43
CA VAL A 49 -3.62 -36.38 -45.01
C VAL A 49 -3.15 -36.86 -43.63
N LEU A 50 -4.06 -36.99 -42.66
CA LEU A 50 -3.72 -37.43 -41.29
C LEU A 50 -3.10 -38.85 -41.25
N VAL A 51 -3.51 -39.75 -42.15
CA VAL A 51 -2.92 -41.09 -42.25
C VAL A 51 -1.44 -41.04 -42.70
N LEU A 52 -1.04 -40.05 -43.50
CA LEU A 52 0.35 -39.93 -43.95
C LEU A 52 1.31 -39.53 -42.82
N TYR A 53 0.83 -38.76 -41.83
CA TYR A 53 1.62 -38.41 -40.65
C TYR A 53 2.09 -39.62 -39.83
N ARG A 54 1.44 -40.78 -39.97
CA ARG A 54 1.89 -42.04 -39.34
C ARG A 54 3.22 -42.53 -39.91
N SER A 55 3.48 -42.24 -41.18
CA SER A 55 4.72 -42.61 -41.88
C SER A 55 5.71 -41.44 -41.97
N PHE A 56 5.23 -40.20 -41.87
CA PHE A 56 6.01 -38.97 -42.01
C PHE A 56 5.66 -37.98 -40.87
N PRO A 57 6.07 -38.26 -39.61
CA PRO A 57 5.73 -37.43 -38.47
C PRO A 57 6.39 -36.05 -38.56
N GLY A 58 5.60 -34.98 -38.35
CA GLY A 58 6.08 -33.60 -38.29
C GLY A 58 6.46 -32.98 -39.64
N ASP A 59 5.99 -33.58 -40.74
CA ASP A 59 6.28 -33.07 -42.09
C ASP A 59 5.51 -31.77 -42.40
N PRO A 60 6.20 -30.68 -42.80
CA PRO A 60 5.58 -29.39 -43.08
C PRO A 60 4.80 -29.35 -44.40
N ASP A 61 5.11 -30.20 -45.39
CA ASP A 61 4.36 -30.24 -46.65
C ASP A 61 2.97 -30.83 -46.44
N LEU A 62 2.86 -31.85 -45.57
CA LEU A 62 1.56 -32.35 -45.10
C LEU A 62 0.77 -31.29 -44.33
N GLN A 63 1.45 -30.42 -43.58
CA GLN A 63 0.80 -29.33 -42.84
C GLN A 63 0.19 -28.33 -43.81
N GLU A 64 0.93 -28.00 -44.88
CA GLU A 64 0.47 -27.09 -45.92
C GLU A 64 -0.73 -27.66 -46.70
N TYR A 65 -0.80 -28.98 -46.92
CA TYR A 65 -1.95 -29.65 -47.52
C TYR A 65 -3.21 -29.44 -46.67
N VAL A 66 -3.13 -29.60 -45.35
CA VAL A 66 -4.26 -29.34 -44.44
C VAL A 66 -4.64 -27.85 -44.45
N LYS A 67 -3.67 -26.94 -44.34
CA LYS A 67 -3.92 -25.49 -44.34
C LYS A 67 -4.66 -25.04 -45.59
N ILE A 68 -4.21 -25.46 -46.78
CA ILE A 68 -4.84 -25.07 -48.03
C ILE A 68 -6.24 -25.69 -48.18
N ALA A 69 -6.46 -26.91 -47.66
CA ALA A 69 -7.78 -27.56 -47.63
C ALA A 69 -8.79 -26.74 -46.83
N ILE A 70 -8.39 -26.27 -45.64
CA ILE A 70 -9.23 -25.43 -44.78
C ILE A 70 -9.47 -24.05 -45.43
N GLN A 71 -8.41 -23.37 -45.89
CA GLN A 71 -8.51 -22.04 -46.51
C GLN A 71 -9.37 -22.04 -47.79
N SER A 72 -9.35 -23.14 -48.54
CA SER A 72 -10.13 -23.27 -49.77
C SER A 72 -11.62 -23.61 -49.55
N GLY A 73 -12.01 -23.88 -48.29
CA GLY A 73 -13.35 -24.32 -47.93
C GLY A 73 -13.67 -25.77 -48.31
N LEU A 74 -12.69 -26.58 -48.72
CA LEU A 74 -12.89 -28.01 -49.00
C LEU A 74 -12.98 -28.88 -47.74
N VAL A 75 -12.49 -28.39 -46.61
CA VAL A 75 -12.63 -29.02 -45.29
C VAL A 75 -13.02 -27.93 -44.32
N SER A 76 -14.17 -28.06 -43.68
CA SER A 76 -14.57 -27.13 -42.62
C SER A 76 -13.73 -27.32 -41.36
N ILE A 77 -13.52 -26.24 -40.59
CA ILE A 77 -12.73 -26.28 -39.35
C ILE A 77 -13.31 -27.31 -38.34
N PRO A 78 -14.63 -27.41 -38.10
CA PRO A 78 -15.21 -28.43 -37.23
C PRO A 78 -14.94 -29.87 -37.68
N VAL A 79 -14.99 -30.13 -38.99
CA VAL A 79 -14.69 -31.47 -39.53
C VAL A 79 -13.21 -31.78 -39.40
N PHE A 80 -12.31 -30.82 -39.63
CA PHE A 80 -10.88 -31.02 -39.38
C PHE A 80 -10.60 -31.32 -37.91
N VAL A 81 -11.11 -30.51 -36.98
CA VAL A 81 -10.85 -30.67 -35.53
C VAL A 81 -11.38 -32.01 -35.01
N SER A 82 -12.61 -32.38 -35.34
CA SER A 82 -13.16 -33.68 -34.94
C SER A 82 -12.38 -34.86 -35.55
N THR A 83 -11.99 -34.78 -36.82
CA THR A 83 -11.21 -35.85 -37.48
C THR A 83 -9.79 -35.95 -36.91
N PHE A 84 -9.15 -34.82 -36.62
CA PHE A 84 -7.83 -34.75 -35.97
C PHE A 84 -7.86 -35.34 -34.56
N LEU A 85 -8.78 -34.89 -33.71
CA LEU A 85 -8.89 -35.35 -32.33
C LEU A 85 -9.19 -36.85 -32.26
N GLN A 86 -10.05 -37.36 -33.15
CA GLN A 86 -10.30 -38.79 -33.28
C GLN A 86 -9.05 -39.56 -33.73
N ALA A 87 -8.30 -39.03 -34.71
CA ALA A 87 -7.06 -39.65 -35.19
C ALA A 87 -5.97 -39.67 -34.11
N ALA A 88 -5.90 -38.63 -33.28
CA ALA A 88 -4.93 -38.50 -32.19
C ALA A 88 -5.09 -39.55 -31.08
N ARG A 89 -6.21 -40.29 -31.04
CA ARG A 89 -6.35 -41.48 -30.18
C ARG A 89 -5.39 -42.61 -30.56
N SER A 90 -4.92 -42.65 -31.80
CA SER A 90 -3.94 -43.66 -32.25
C SER A 90 -2.53 -43.28 -31.77
N THR A 91 -1.84 -44.22 -31.15
CA THR A 91 -0.44 -44.06 -30.72
C THR A 91 0.52 -43.81 -31.89
N GLU A 92 0.12 -44.17 -33.11
CA GLU A 92 0.88 -43.92 -34.35
C GLU A 92 1.03 -42.43 -34.68
N LEU A 93 0.21 -41.56 -34.06
CA LEU A 93 0.27 -40.09 -34.24
C LEU A 93 0.91 -39.37 -33.05
N HIS A 94 1.38 -40.07 -32.02
CA HIS A 94 1.90 -39.49 -30.76
C HIS A 94 3.34 -38.93 -30.87
N ALA A 95 3.69 -38.35 -32.03
CA ALA A 95 4.90 -37.57 -32.19
C ALA A 95 4.64 -36.13 -31.74
N PRO A 96 5.36 -35.57 -30.75
CA PRO A 96 5.07 -34.25 -30.20
C PRO A 96 5.03 -33.12 -31.24
N ALA A 97 5.93 -33.16 -32.23
CA ALA A 97 5.96 -32.21 -33.34
C ALA A 97 4.70 -32.28 -34.22
N THR A 98 4.19 -33.49 -34.48
CA THR A 98 2.99 -33.69 -35.32
C THR A 98 1.74 -33.16 -34.62
N LEU A 99 1.55 -33.52 -33.35
CA LEU A 99 0.41 -33.07 -32.56
C LEU A 99 0.43 -31.55 -32.35
N ASP A 100 1.61 -30.97 -32.11
CA ASP A 100 1.77 -29.52 -31.94
C ASP A 100 1.43 -28.77 -33.24
N MET A 101 1.97 -29.23 -34.39
CA MET A 101 1.65 -28.65 -35.70
C MET A 101 0.15 -28.71 -36.02
N LEU A 102 -0.51 -29.85 -35.75
CA LEU A 102 -1.94 -30.01 -36.02
C LEU A 102 -2.82 -29.16 -35.10
N CYS A 103 -2.45 -29.03 -33.81
CA CYS A 103 -3.12 -28.10 -32.90
C CYS A 103 -2.98 -26.65 -33.36
N ARG A 104 -1.79 -26.25 -33.82
CA ARG A 104 -1.54 -24.91 -34.38
C ARG A 104 -2.35 -24.66 -35.65
N VAL A 105 -2.48 -25.64 -36.54
CA VAL A 105 -3.34 -25.51 -37.73
C VAL A 105 -4.81 -25.25 -37.34
N ALA A 106 -5.33 -25.94 -36.31
CA ALA A 106 -6.68 -25.70 -35.81
C ALA A 106 -6.85 -24.30 -35.21
N LEU A 107 -5.92 -23.89 -34.34
CA LEU A 107 -5.93 -22.57 -33.68
C LEU A 107 -5.76 -21.42 -34.68
N ASP A 108 -4.77 -21.50 -35.56
CA ASP A 108 -4.50 -20.47 -36.57
C ASP A 108 -5.68 -20.32 -37.53
N ALA A 109 -6.30 -21.43 -37.95
CA ALA A 109 -7.50 -21.40 -38.79
C ALA A 109 -8.69 -20.75 -38.07
N HIS A 110 -8.86 -21.03 -36.77
CA HIS A 110 -9.90 -20.40 -35.96
C HIS A 110 -9.68 -18.88 -35.85
N TYR A 111 -8.51 -18.44 -35.38
CA TYR A 111 -8.24 -17.00 -35.20
C TYR A 111 -8.24 -16.23 -36.53
N SER A 112 -7.84 -16.86 -37.64
CA SER A 112 -7.90 -16.23 -38.97
C SER A 112 -9.32 -16.11 -39.53
N SER A 113 -10.28 -16.88 -39.00
CA SER A 113 -11.68 -16.85 -39.47
C SER A 113 -12.47 -15.64 -38.97
N GLY A 114 -12.02 -14.99 -37.89
CA GLY A 114 -12.69 -13.82 -37.29
C GLY A 114 -14.06 -14.11 -36.65
N LEU A 115 -14.43 -15.38 -36.51
CA LEU A 115 -15.69 -15.82 -35.89
C LEU A 115 -15.57 -15.76 -34.35
N LEU A 116 -16.67 -15.45 -33.66
CA LEU A 116 -16.75 -15.54 -32.20
C LEU A 116 -16.47 -16.98 -31.72
N PRO A 117 -15.90 -17.19 -30.51
CA PRO A 117 -15.55 -18.51 -29.99
C PRO A 117 -16.72 -19.51 -29.99
N GLU A 118 -17.95 -19.00 -29.82
CA GLU A 118 -19.16 -19.78 -29.52
C GLU A 118 -19.71 -20.62 -30.69
N ALA A 119 -19.20 -20.51 -31.93
CA ALA A 119 -19.88 -21.13 -33.09
C ALA A 119 -18.98 -21.83 -34.15
N ALA A 120 -17.64 -21.80 -34.04
CA ALA A 120 -16.78 -22.11 -35.20
C ALA A 120 -16.05 -23.47 -35.19
N LEU A 121 -15.96 -24.17 -34.04
CA LEU A 121 -15.12 -25.37 -33.90
C LEU A 121 -15.86 -26.69 -33.69
N LEU A 122 -17.14 -26.61 -33.30
CA LEU A 122 -17.93 -27.79 -32.97
C LEU A 122 -18.93 -28.07 -34.10
N SER A 123 -19.12 -29.35 -34.42
CA SER A 123 -20.08 -29.78 -35.45
C SER A 123 -21.52 -29.71 -34.92
N ASP A 124 -22.50 -29.50 -35.82
CA ASP A 124 -23.92 -29.46 -35.47
C ASP A 124 -24.39 -30.80 -34.89
N GLY A 125 -24.65 -30.83 -33.58
CA GLY A 125 -25.31 -31.93 -32.88
C GLY A 125 -24.72 -32.26 -31.51
N PRO A 126 -25.55 -32.43 -30.45
CA PRO A 126 -25.07 -32.59 -29.06
C PRO A 126 -24.19 -33.85 -28.86
N MET A 127 -24.47 -34.92 -29.61
CA MET A 127 -23.65 -36.15 -29.59
C MET A 127 -22.26 -35.95 -30.19
N ALA A 128 -22.14 -35.13 -31.24
CA ALA A 128 -20.87 -34.84 -31.90
C ALA A 128 -20.00 -33.92 -31.02
N VAL A 129 -20.62 -32.95 -30.35
CA VAL A 129 -19.96 -32.07 -29.36
C VAL A 129 -19.38 -32.89 -28.21
N SER A 130 -20.19 -33.74 -27.57
CA SER A 130 -19.72 -34.56 -26.44
C SER A 130 -18.56 -35.48 -26.83
N ASN A 131 -18.61 -36.10 -28.01
CA ASN A 131 -17.52 -36.97 -28.49
C ASN A 131 -16.24 -36.16 -28.76
N THR A 132 -16.36 -34.97 -29.35
CA THR A 132 -15.23 -34.08 -29.64
C THR A 132 -14.55 -33.61 -28.35
N LEU A 133 -15.32 -33.29 -27.30
CA LEU A 133 -14.80 -32.92 -25.99
C LEU A 133 -14.08 -34.09 -25.31
N GLN A 134 -14.60 -35.31 -25.40
CA GLN A 134 -13.92 -36.51 -24.90
C GLN A 134 -12.59 -36.76 -25.63
N ASP A 135 -12.58 -36.59 -26.96
CA ASP A 135 -11.37 -36.72 -27.76
C ASP A 135 -10.32 -35.66 -27.38
N ALA A 136 -10.77 -34.43 -27.10
CA ALA A 136 -9.91 -33.35 -26.63
C ALA A 136 -9.29 -33.63 -25.25
N LEU A 137 -10.06 -34.18 -24.30
CA LEU A 137 -9.54 -34.60 -23.00
C LEU A 137 -8.54 -35.77 -23.13
N ALA A 138 -8.79 -36.70 -24.05
CA ALA A 138 -7.85 -37.79 -24.34
C ALA A 138 -6.53 -37.25 -24.91
N LEU A 139 -6.58 -36.29 -25.85
CA LEU A 139 -5.38 -35.63 -26.38
C LEU A 139 -4.63 -34.86 -25.29
N LEU A 140 -5.34 -34.14 -24.42
CA LEU A 140 -4.76 -33.42 -23.29
C LEU A 140 -3.98 -34.38 -22.38
N ARG A 141 -4.55 -35.55 -22.06
CA ARG A 141 -3.88 -36.59 -21.28
C ARG A 141 -2.59 -37.05 -21.94
N VAL A 142 -2.66 -37.38 -23.24
CA VAL A 142 -1.50 -37.80 -24.04
C VAL A 142 -0.41 -36.71 -24.05
N ALA A 143 -0.80 -35.44 -24.24
CA ALA A 143 0.14 -34.32 -24.31
C ALA A 143 0.94 -34.13 -23.01
N TYR A 144 0.32 -34.38 -21.86
CA TYR A 144 0.96 -34.28 -20.55
C TYR A 144 1.71 -35.55 -20.10
N ASP A 145 1.46 -36.69 -20.75
CA ASP A 145 2.18 -37.95 -20.52
C ASP A 145 3.40 -38.10 -21.47
N LEU A 146 3.46 -37.33 -22.56
CA LEU A 146 4.59 -37.31 -23.49
C LEU A 146 5.78 -36.48 -22.95
N PRO A 147 7.04 -36.83 -23.31
CA PRO A 147 8.21 -36.08 -22.90
C PRO A 147 8.22 -34.65 -23.47
N ILE A 148 8.63 -33.69 -22.64
CA ILE A 148 8.67 -32.27 -22.98
C ILE A 148 9.70 -32.03 -24.09
N SER A 149 9.28 -31.40 -25.18
CA SER A 149 10.15 -30.96 -26.28
C SER A 149 10.47 -29.47 -26.12
N HIS A 150 11.74 -29.09 -26.31
CA HIS A 150 12.15 -27.67 -26.29
C HIS A 150 11.76 -26.91 -27.56
N PHE A 151 11.49 -27.61 -28.66
CA PHE A 151 11.17 -27.00 -29.96
C PHE A 151 9.66 -26.95 -30.25
N HIS A 152 8.88 -27.85 -29.66
CA HIS A 152 7.43 -27.95 -29.85
C HIS A 152 6.72 -27.86 -28.51
N GLN A 153 5.93 -26.81 -28.32
CA GLN A 153 5.21 -26.54 -27.08
C GLN A 153 3.85 -27.24 -27.08
N LEU A 154 3.85 -28.56 -27.27
CA LEU A 154 2.63 -29.37 -27.39
C LEU A 154 1.65 -29.12 -26.23
N GLY A 155 2.15 -29.08 -24.99
CA GLY A 155 1.33 -28.82 -23.81
C GLY A 155 0.59 -27.48 -23.89
N THR A 156 1.24 -26.42 -24.39
CA THR A 156 0.63 -25.10 -24.60
C THR A 156 -0.42 -25.14 -25.71
N SER A 157 -0.07 -25.68 -26.88
CA SER A 157 -0.95 -25.73 -28.05
C SER A 157 -2.21 -26.57 -27.80
N VAL A 158 -2.07 -27.69 -27.08
CA VAL A 158 -3.22 -28.54 -26.70
C VAL A 158 -4.06 -27.87 -25.61
N SER A 159 -3.43 -27.23 -24.63
CA SER A 159 -4.13 -26.47 -23.57
C SER A 159 -5.02 -25.38 -24.16
N GLU A 160 -4.49 -24.59 -25.09
CA GLU A 160 -5.23 -23.52 -25.75
C GLU A 160 -6.41 -24.06 -26.56
N LEU A 161 -6.19 -25.14 -27.33
CA LEU A 161 -7.25 -25.80 -28.10
C LEU A 161 -8.36 -26.36 -27.20
N VAL A 162 -8.00 -26.96 -26.06
CA VAL A 162 -8.98 -27.49 -25.10
C VAL A 162 -9.80 -26.37 -24.47
N ILE A 163 -9.15 -25.30 -23.98
CA ILE A 163 -9.86 -24.15 -23.39
C ILE A 163 -10.88 -23.58 -24.40
N LEU A 164 -10.47 -23.47 -25.66
CA LEU A 164 -11.32 -22.96 -26.74
C LEU A 164 -12.51 -23.88 -27.07
N LEU A 165 -12.31 -25.20 -27.06
CA LEU A 165 -13.39 -26.17 -27.28
C LEU A 165 -14.40 -26.21 -26.14
N PHE A 166 -13.92 -26.10 -24.90
CA PHE A 166 -14.75 -26.11 -23.70
C PHE A 166 -15.52 -24.80 -23.50
N SER A 167 -14.98 -23.66 -23.93
CA SER A 167 -15.70 -22.38 -23.91
C SER A 167 -16.78 -22.27 -24.99
N ALA A 168 -16.66 -23.04 -26.09
CA ALA A 168 -17.59 -23.02 -27.21
C ALA A 168 -18.77 -24.01 -27.09
N ALA A 169 -18.77 -24.91 -26.09
CA ALA A 169 -19.75 -25.98 -26.00
C ALA A 169 -21.04 -25.57 -25.28
N ASP A 170 -22.19 -25.60 -25.98
CA ASP A 170 -23.51 -25.47 -25.37
C ASP A 170 -23.98 -26.82 -24.80
N MET A 171 -24.32 -26.81 -23.51
CA MET A 171 -24.65 -27.99 -22.72
C MET A 171 -26.15 -28.27 -22.61
N ALA A 172 -27.02 -27.40 -23.14
CA ALA A 172 -28.47 -27.51 -22.98
C ALA A 172 -29.10 -28.78 -23.59
N GLN A 173 -28.36 -29.53 -24.43
CA GLN A 173 -28.87 -30.68 -25.18
C GLN A 173 -28.08 -32.00 -24.99
N VAL A 174 -27.11 -32.05 -24.05
CA VAL A 174 -26.29 -33.27 -23.84
C VAL A 174 -27.07 -34.32 -23.04
N PRO A 175 -27.19 -35.58 -23.51
CA PRO A 175 -27.86 -36.65 -22.76
C PRO A 175 -27.18 -36.94 -21.41
N THR A 176 -27.97 -37.20 -20.37
CA THR A 176 -27.46 -37.44 -18.99
C THR A 176 -26.42 -38.54 -18.90
N SER A 177 -26.55 -39.60 -19.71
CA SER A 177 -25.57 -40.72 -19.76
C SER A 177 -24.21 -40.32 -20.37
N GLN A 178 -24.17 -39.28 -21.19
CA GLN A 178 -22.91 -38.74 -21.74
C GLN A 178 -22.30 -37.70 -20.80
N ALA A 179 -23.14 -36.89 -20.15
CA ALA A 179 -22.70 -35.97 -19.11
C ALA A 179 -21.98 -36.71 -17.96
N THR A 180 -22.48 -37.86 -17.53
CA THR A 180 -21.80 -38.68 -16.49
C THR A 180 -20.39 -39.12 -16.91
N VAL A 181 -20.20 -39.51 -18.16
CA VAL A 181 -18.90 -39.97 -18.68
C VAL A 181 -17.95 -38.80 -18.83
N LEU A 182 -18.42 -37.68 -19.41
CA LEU A 182 -17.61 -36.48 -19.58
C LEU A 182 -17.20 -35.87 -18.23
N LEU A 183 -18.08 -35.90 -17.22
CA LEU A 183 -17.74 -35.48 -15.85
C LEU A 183 -16.66 -36.35 -15.21
N SER A 184 -16.72 -37.66 -15.41
CA SER A 184 -15.71 -38.60 -14.92
C SER A 184 -14.34 -38.33 -15.56
N ASP A 185 -14.30 -38.13 -16.88
CA ASP A 185 -13.06 -37.82 -17.59
C ASP A 185 -12.49 -36.44 -17.19
N LEU A 186 -13.35 -35.44 -17.03
CA LEU A 186 -12.99 -34.13 -16.50
C LEU A 186 -12.37 -34.22 -15.12
N THR A 187 -13.03 -34.93 -14.21
CA THR A 187 -12.56 -35.10 -12.83
C THR A 187 -11.23 -35.86 -12.78
N SER A 188 -11.04 -36.86 -13.64
CA SER A 188 -9.76 -37.55 -13.78
C SER A 188 -8.65 -36.62 -14.29
N MET A 189 -8.96 -35.68 -15.20
CA MET A 189 -7.98 -34.73 -15.71
C MET A 189 -7.67 -33.62 -14.70
N ILE A 190 -8.66 -33.04 -14.03
CA ILE A 190 -8.47 -32.01 -12.99
C ILE A 190 -7.52 -32.50 -11.88
N ASN A 191 -7.59 -33.79 -11.55
CA ASN A 191 -6.72 -34.46 -10.57
C ASN A 191 -5.34 -34.85 -11.10
N HIS A 192 -5.02 -34.62 -12.38
CA HIS A 192 -3.71 -34.89 -12.95
C HIS A 192 -2.72 -33.77 -12.54
N ASN A 193 -1.54 -34.16 -12.03
CA ASN A 193 -0.63 -33.27 -11.31
C ASN A 193 0.15 -32.29 -12.22
N SER A 194 0.17 -32.50 -13.55
CA SER A 194 1.01 -31.73 -14.48
C SER A 194 0.25 -30.68 -15.32
N ILE A 195 -1.07 -30.58 -15.18
CA ILE A 195 -1.89 -29.65 -15.97
C ILE A 195 -1.69 -28.19 -15.52
N SER A 196 -1.69 -27.26 -16.48
CA SER A 196 -1.61 -25.81 -16.22
C SER A 196 -2.85 -25.29 -15.47
N GLN A 197 -2.67 -24.19 -14.73
CA GLN A 197 -3.73 -23.59 -13.92
C GLN A 197 -4.90 -23.07 -14.78
N ASP A 198 -4.61 -22.48 -15.94
CA ASP A 198 -5.64 -21.95 -16.85
C ASP A 198 -6.55 -23.06 -17.40
N VAL A 199 -5.97 -24.21 -17.77
CA VAL A 199 -6.75 -25.38 -18.21
C VAL A 199 -7.54 -25.93 -17.05
N ARG A 200 -6.94 -26.07 -15.86
CA ARG A 200 -7.66 -26.54 -14.66
C ARG A 200 -8.88 -25.66 -14.38
N GLN A 201 -8.73 -24.34 -14.42
CA GLN A 201 -9.83 -23.41 -14.20
C GLN A 201 -10.92 -23.52 -15.28
N ALA A 202 -10.55 -23.69 -16.55
CA ALA A 202 -11.50 -23.89 -17.65
C ALA A 202 -12.27 -25.22 -17.54
N LEU A 203 -11.60 -26.30 -17.09
CA LEU A 203 -12.26 -27.59 -16.85
C LEU A 203 -13.15 -27.54 -15.61
N GLU A 204 -12.73 -26.85 -14.54
CA GLU A 204 -13.52 -26.66 -13.31
C GLU A 204 -14.78 -25.80 -13.56
N SER A 205 -14.65 -24.71 -14.32
CA SER A 205 -15.77 -23.84 -14.69
C SER A 205 -16.81 -24.57 -15.55
N PHE A 206 -16.36 -25.56 -16.33
CA PHE A 206 -17.22 -26.41 -17.15
C PHE A 206 -17.83 -27.60 -16.38
N ALA A 207 -17.14 -28.14 -15.38
CA ALA A 207 -17.62 -29.26 -14.57
C ALA A 207 -18.89 -28.93 -13.76
N LEU A 208 -19.02 -27.67 -13.32
CA LEU A 208 -20.11 -27.22 -12.44
C LEU A 208 -21.48 -27.11 -13.17
N PRO A 209 -21.58 -26.53 -14.39
CA PRO A 209 -22.79 -26.64 -15.22
C PRO A 209 -23.18 -28.09 -15.54
N LEU A 210 -22.17 -28.96 -15.73
CA LEU A 210 -22.35 -30.35 -16.11
C LEU A 210 -22.94 -31.20 -14.97
N SER A 211 -22.63 -30.88 -13.71
CA SER A 211 -23.22 -31.53 -12.55
C SER A 211 -24.69 -31.15 -12.34
N PHE A 212 -25.12 -29.95 -12.75
CA PHE A 212 -26.53 -29.53 -12.68
C PHE A 212 -27.45 -30.25 -13.69
N LEU A 213 -26.90 -30.78 -14.79
CA LEU A 213 -27.62 -31.57 -15.79
C LEU A 213 -27.92 -33.02 -15.33
N MET A 214 -27.35 -33.45 -14.20
CA MET A 214 -27.54 -34.78 -13.63
C MET A 214 -28.68 -34.76 -12.59
N GLY A 215 -29.72 -35.58 -12.80
CA GLY A 215 -30.87 -35.69 -11.90
C GLY A 215 -30.50 -36.23 -10.50
N ASP A 216 -31.36 -35.96 -9.50
CA ASP A 216 -31.10 -36.18 -8.06
C ASP A 216 -30.61 -37.60 -7.68
N ASP A 217 -31.01 -38.64 -8.42
CA ASP A 217 -30.61 -40.03 -8.12
C ASP A 217 -29.16 -40.37 -8.51
N ALA A 218 -28.48 -39.55 -9.34
CA ALA A 218 -27.09 -39.77 -9.74
C ALA A 218 -26.05 -38.96 -8.94
N LYS A 219 -26.49 -38.17 -7.95
CA LYS A 219 -25.67 -37.18 -7.23
C LYS A 219 -24.78 -37.74 -6.12
N VAL A 220 -25.17 -38.86 -5.50
CA VAL A 220 -24.63 -39.26 -4.19
C VAL A 220 -23.16 -39.73 -4.21
N ALA A 221 -22.68 -40.33 -5.31
CA ALA A 221 -21.31 -40.84 -5.41
C ALA A 221 -20.28 -39.82 -5.97
N PRO A 222 -20.56 -39.06 -7.05
CA PRO A 222 -19.61 -38.10 -7.59
C PRO A 222 -19.52 -36.82 -6.74
N GLU A 223 -20.58 -36.37 -6.05
CA GLU A 223 -20.50 -35.22 -5.13
C GLU A 223 -19.67 -35.52 -3.88
N ALA A 224 -19.72 -36.74 -3.35
CA ALA A 224 -18.87 -37.11 -2.21
C ALA A 224 -17.39 -37.14 -2.58
N HIS A 225 -17.06 -37.62 -3.79
CA HIS A 225 -15.70 -37.55 -4.32
C HIS A 225 -15.28 -36.14 -4.72
N LEU A 226 -16.17 -35.31 -5.27
CA LEU A 226 -15.90 -33.90 -5.57
C LEU A 226 -15.72 -33.10 -4.29
N VAL A 227 -16.56 -33.23 -3.25
CA VAL A 227 -16.40 -32.54 -1.97
C VAL A 227 -15.13 -32.98 -1.25
N HIS A 228 -14.79 -34.28 -1.28
CA HIS A 228 -13.56 -34.79 -0.69
C HIS A 228 -12.30 -34.42 -1.51
N SER A 229 -12.41 -34.30 -2.83
CA SER A 229 -11.34 -33.80 -3.71
C SER A 229 -11.21 -32.29 -3.65
N PHE A 230 -12.30 -31.54 -3.49
CA PHE A 230 -12.31 -30.12 -3.19
C PHE A 230 -11.67 -29.87 -1.83
N GLN A 231 -11.97 -30.65 -0.80
CA GLN A 231 -11.32 -30.53 0.51
C GLN A 231 -9.83 -30.94 0.48
N LEU A 232 -9.44 -31.92 -0.33
CA LEU A 232 -8.02 -32.30 -0.51
C LEU A 232 -7.25 -31.37 -1.47
N ALA A 233 -7.91 -30.74 -2.45
CA ALA A 233 -7.35 -29.74 -3.35
C ALA A 233 -7.27 -28.36 -2.67
N LEU A 234 -8.25 -28.00 -1.84
CA LEU A 234 -8.17 -26.90 -0.87
C LEU A 234 -7.08 -27.18 0.19
N GLY A 235 -6.84 -28.44 0.53
CA GLY A 235 -5.73 -28.88 1.38
C GLY A 235 -4.35 -28.90 0.70
N LYS A 236 -4.31 -28.85 -0.64
CA LYS A 236 -3.12 -28.69 -1.49
C LYS A 236 -3.06 -27.29 -2.14
N SER A 237 -3.69 -26.28 -1.52
CA SER A 237 -3.44 -24.90 -1.89
C SER A 237 -1.96 -24.60 -1.63
N ASP A 238 -1.21 -24.28 -2.68
CA ASP A 238 0.16 -23.79 -2.55
C ASP A 238 0.15 -22.60 -1.58
N MET A 239 0.72 -22.76 -0.39
CA MET A 239 0.45 -21.90 0.76
C MET A 239 1.08 -20.50 0.68
N LEU A 240 1.60 -20.10 -0.48
CA LEU A 240 2.71 -19.15 -0.56
C LEU A 240 2.54 -18.01 -1.54
N GLY A 241 1.32 -17.78 -1.98
CA GLY A 241 0.96 -16.55 -2.66
C GLY A 241 -0.55 -16.35 -2.61
N PRO A 242 -1.04 -15.12 -2.87
CA PRO A 242 -2.43 -14.92 -3.14
C PRO A 242 -2.74 -15.66 -4.45
N ASN A 243 -3.39 -16.83 -4.38
CA ASN A 243 -4.02 -17.46 -5.54
C ASN A 243 -5.22 -16.63 -6.02
N SER A 244 -5.62 -15.60 -5.28
CA SER A 244 -6.46 -14.53 -5.80
C SER A 244 -5.58 -13.56 -6.61
N ASN A 245 -5.95 -13.31 -7.86
CA ASN A 245 -5.37 -12.21 -8.66
C ASN A 245 -5.67 -10.80 -8.09
N THR A 246 -6.09 -10.73 -6.83
CA THR A 246 -6.54 -9.54 -6.11
C THR A 246 -6.01 -9.52 -4.67
N ASP A 247 -5.44 -8.38 -4.25
CA ASP A 247 -5.04 -8.15 -2.86
C ASP A 247 -5.19 -6.69 -2.48
N ILE A 248 -6.43 -6.26 -2.32
CA ILE A 248 -6.70 -4.91 -1.81
C ILE A 248 -6.25 -4.74 -0.35
N ILE A 249 -6.22 -5.81 0.45
CA ILE A 249 -6.01 -5.73 1.90
C ILE A 249 -4.57 -5.37 2.22
N SER A 250 -3.60 -6.16 1.75
CA SER A 250 -2.19 -5.93 2.07
C SER A 250 -1.69 -4.62 1.48
N PHE A 251 -2.09 -4.31 0.24
CA PHE A 251 -1.73 -3.06 -0.42
C PHE A 251 -2.37 -1.84 0.26
N SER A 252 -3.67 -1.86 0.56
CA SER A 252 -4.30 -0.72 1.26
C SER A 252 -3.72 -0.48 2.65
N LEU A 253 -3.38 -1.54 3.41
CA LEU A 253 -2.73 -1.40 4.72
C LEU A 253 -1.35 -0.77 4.59
N THR A 254 -0.50 -1.26 3.68
CA THR A 254 0.84 -0.72 3.45
C THR A 254 0.79 0.72 2.94
N LEU A 255 -0.06 1.03 1.96
CA LEU A 255 -0.21 2.38 1.44
C LEU A 255 -0.74 3.35 2.50
N SER A 256 -1.72 2.91 3.31
CA SER A 256 -2.24 3.70 4.42
C SER A 256 -1.16 3.97 5.46
N TYR A 257 -0.30 2.99 5.74
CA TYR A 257 0.86 3.17 6.60
C TYR A 257 1.83 4.22 6.03
N LEU A 258 2.22 4.11 4.76
CA LEU A 258 3.13 5.07 4.11
C LEU A 258 2.62 6.52 4.20
N VAL A 259 1.31 6.72 4.03
CA VAL A 259 0.64 8.03 4.06
C VAL A 259 0.48 8.56 5.49
N ALA A 260 0.01 7.73 6.42
CA ALA A 260 -0.20 8.11 7.81
C ALA A 260 1.13 8.44 8.50
N HIS A 261 2.16 7.62 8.25
CA HIS A 261 3.50 7.73 8.82
C HIS A 261 4.49 8.42 7.88
N ARG A 262 4.02 9.29 6.97
CA ARG A 262 4.84 9.92 5.91
C ARG A 262 6.19 10.50 6.37
N ALA A 263 6.24 11.08 7.58
CA ALA A 263 7.45 11.67 8.16
C ALA A 263 8.38 10.69 8.89
N ASP A 264 7.94 9.45 9.13
CA ASP A 264 8.67 8.45 9.90
C ASP A 264 9.75 7.76 9.06
N GLU A 265 10.61 6.98 9.72
CA GLU A 265 11.75 6.25 9.11
C GLU A 265 11.34 5.31 7.97
N PHE A 266 10.10 4.80 7.95
CA PHE A 266 9.59 3.92 6.89
C PHE A 266 8.39 4.51 6.14
N GLY A 267 8.12 5.81 6.32
CA GLY A 267 7.04 6.53 5.66
C GLY A 267 7.31 6.90 4.21
N ALA A 268 6.30 7.46 3.54
CA ALA A 268 6.39 7.93 2.15
C ALA A 268 7.59 8.86 1.87
N GLY A 269 7.97 9.72 2.83
CA GLY A 269 9.10 10.64 2.70
C GLY A 269 10.48 10.00 2.90
N SER A 270 10.57 8.73 3.29
CA SER A 270 11.84 8.10 3.67
C SER A 270 12.69 7.58 2.52
N GLY A 271 13.00 8.46 1.56
CA GLY A 271 13.91 8.15 0.44
C GLY A 271 13.49 6.89 -0.32
N ASN A 272 14.36 5.86 -0.28
CA ASN A 272 14.18 4.58 -0.97
C ASN A 272 13.42 3.52 -0.14
N HIS A 273 13.17 3.74 1.16
CA HIS A 273 12.52 2.74 2.00
C HIS A 273 11.09 2.35 1.52
N PRO A 274 10.23 3.26 1.04
CA PRO A 274 8.95 2.89 0.45
C PRO A 274 9.09 1.98 -0.77
N SER A 275 10.09 2.22 -1.61
CA SER A 275 10.37 1.37 -2.77
C SER A 275 10.86 -0.02 -2.33
N ALA A 276 11.70 -0.11 -1.30
CA ALA A 276 12.11 -1.38 -0.71
C ALA A 276 10.93 -2.16 -0.10
N LEU A 277 9.96 -1.47 0.53
CA LEU A 277 8.71 -2.09 0.97
C LEU A 277 7.90 -2.65 -0.22
N LEU A 278 7.80 -1.92 -1.33
CA LEU A 278 7.15 -2.42 -2.55
C LEU A 278 7.90 -3.62 -3.16
N VAL A 279 9.23 -3.61 -3.17
CA VAL A 279 10.05 -4.76 -3.62
C VAL A 279 9.79 -5.99 -2.75
N SER A 280 9.75 -5.80 -1.42
CA SER A 280 9.42 -6.87 -0.49
C SER A 280 8.03 -7.43 -0.76
N MET A 281 7.02 -6.57 -0.94
CA MET A 281 5.66 -6.99 -1.29
C MET A 281 5.60 -7.72 -2.63
N PHE A 282 6.28 -7.22 -3.66
CA PHE A 282 6.33 -7.85 -4.99
C PHE A 282 6.91 -9.27 -4.90
N ARG A 283 8.03 -9.44 -4.19
CA ARG A 283 8.65 -10.75 -4.00
C ARG A 283 7.77 -11.68 -3.14
N TRP A 284 7.11 -11.14 -2.12
CA TRP A 284 6.21 -11.89 -1.25
C TRP A 284 4.96 -12.39 -1.98
N THR A 285 4.36 -11.59 -2.87
CA THR A 285 3.19 -12.05 -3.64
C THR A 285 3.56 -12.99 -4.79
N SER A 286 4.82 -12.94 -5.26
CA SER A 286 5.31 -13.71 -6.42
C SER A 286 4.48 -13.48 -7.70
N TRP A 287 3.83 -12.32 -7.81
CA TRP A 287 2.96 -11.99 -8.93
C TRP A 287 3.75 -11.53 -10.16
N ALA A 288 3.16 -11.73 -11.34
CA ALA A 288 3.66 -11.10 -12.55
C ALA A 288 3.56 -9.55 -12.44
N PRO A 289 4.52 -8.80 -13.01
CA PRO A 289 4.53 -7.33 -12.94
C PRO A 289 3.19 -6.65 -13.30
N PRO A 290 2.44 -7.07 -14.34
CA PRO A 290 1.16 -6.44 -14.67
C PRO A 290 0.12 -6.59 -13.57
N VAL A 291 0.07 -7.75 -12.90
CA VAL A 291 -0.87 -8.02 -11.80
C VAL A 291 -0.50 -7.17 -10.59
N PHE A 292 0.80 -7.12 -10.25
CA PHE A 292 1.29 -6.32 -9.13
C PHE A 292 0.96 -4.84 -9.30
N TYR A 293 1.29 -4.24 -10.45
CA TYR A 293 0.99 -2.83 -10.69
C TYR A 293 -0.52 -2.57 -10.70
N THR A 294 -1.32 -3.46 -11.29
CA THR A 294 -2.79 -3.30 -11.32
C THR A 294 -3.35 -3.25 -9.90
N GLN A 295 -2.94 -4.17 -9.03
CA GLN A 295 -3.40 -4.22 -7.65
C GLN A 295 -2.90 -3.05 -6.81
N LEU A 296 -1.65 -2.61 -7.01
CA LEU A 296 -1.10 -1.44 -6.35
C LEU A 296 -1.88 -0.16 -6.69
N LEU A 297 -2.13 0.08 -7.99
CA LEU A 297 -2.85 1.27 -8.44
C LEU A 297 -4.32 1.25 -8.00
N LEU A 298 -5.02 0.12 -8.17
CA LEU A 298 -6.41 -0.01 -7.72
C LEU A 298 -6.53 0.21 -6.21
N SER A 299 -5.60 -0.32 -5.42
CA SER A 299 -5.59 -0.14 -3.96
C SER A 299 -5.31 1.30 -3.56
N ALA A 300 -4.40 2.00 -4.26
CA ALA A 300 -4.10 3.41 -3.99
C ALA A 300 -5.32 4.31 -4.23
N PHE A 301 -6.04 4.09 -5.33
CA PHE A 301 -7.27 4.83 -5.64
C PHE A 301 -8.43 4.41 -4.74
N ALA A 302 -8.53 3.13 -4.35
CA ALA A 302 -9.50 2.67 -3.36
C ALA A 302 -9.30 3.38 -2.01
N CYS A 303 -8.06 3.48 -1.53
CA CYS A 303 -7.73 4.21 -0.31
C CYS A 303 -8.14 5.69 -0.38
N LEU A 304 -7.88 6.37 -1.49
CA LEU A 304 -8.32 7.75 -1.70
C LEU A 304 -9.86 7.86 -1.72
N SER A 305 -10.55 6.92 -2.35
CA SER A 305 -12.02 6.91 -2.43
C SER A 305 -12.72 6.66 -1.07
N GLU A 306 -11.96 6.21 -0.07
CA GLU A 306 -12.44 5.81 1.25
C GLU A 306 -11.73 6.56 2.39
N SER A 307 -11.03 7.65 2.08
CA SER A 307 -10.17 8.38 3.01
C SER A 307 -10.99 9.17 4.05
N ALA A 308 -11.53 8.46 5.05
CA ALA A 308 -12.22 9.08 6.19
C ALA A 308 -11.24 9.51 7.29
N ALA A 309 -10.11 8.80 7.43
CA ALA A 309 -9.14 9.03 8.52
C ALA A 309 -8.02 10.03 8.17
N VAL A 310 -7.69 10.15 6.89
CA VAL A 310 -6.65 11.04 6.37
C VAL A 310 -7.29 11.94 5.32
N SER A 311 -6.90 13.22 5.28
CA SER A 311 -7.43 14.19 4.32
C SER A 311 -7.32 13.65 2.87
N PRO A 312 -8.37 13.73 2.05
CA PRO A 312 -8.33 13.34 0.64
C PRO A 312 -7.22 14.05 -0.15
N LEU A 313 -6.87 15.30 0.23
CA LEU A 313 -5.79 16.04 -0.41
C LEU A 313 -4.41 15.44 -0.12
N ILE A 314 -4.20 14.88 1.07
CA ILE A 314 -2.95 14.17 1.41
C ILE A 314 -2.84 12.90 0.57
N TRP A 315 -3.95 12.18 0.37
CA TRP A 315 -3.97 11.03 -0.54
C TRP A 315 -3.72 11.44 -1.99
N ARG A 316 -4.25 12.58 -2.47
CA ARG A 316 -3.91 13.11 -3.79
C ARG A 316 -2.41 13.44 -3.91
N ALA A 317 -1.84 14.12 -2.93
CA ALA A 317 -0.40 14.41 -2.87
C ALA A 317 0.43 13.12 -2.91
N PHE A 318 -0.02 12.06 -2.24
CA PHE A 318 0.62 10.76 -2.32
C PHE A 318 0.45 10.08 -3.69
N VAL A 319 -0.78 9.88 -4.16
CA VAL A 319 -1.09 9.12 -5.39
C VAL A 319 -0.52 9.80 -6.63
N VAL A 320 -0.68 11.11 -6.74
CA VAL A 320 -0.22 11.87 -7.92
C VAL A 320 1.20 12.38 -7.71
N GLY A 321 1.49 13.00 -6.56
CA GLY A 321 2.75 13.67 -6.31
C GLY A 321 3.89 12.72 -5.98
N ARG A 322 3.68 11.69 -5.14
CA ARG A 322 4.77 10.87 -4.59
C ARG A 322 4.89 9.47 -5.19
N LEU A 323 3.78 8.77 -5.42
CA LEU A 323 3.76 7.38 -5.86
C LEU A 323 4.54 7.17 -7.18
N PRO A 324 4.43 8.03 -8.22
CA PRO A 324 5.26 7.92 -9.43
C PRO A 324 6.76 7.88 -9.14
N PHE A 325 7.25 8.71 -8.22
CA PHE A 325 8.67 8.69 -7.83
C PHE A 325 9.06 7.42 -7.08
N ILE A 326 8.16 6.88 -6.25
CA ILE A 326 8.38 5.59 -5.56
C ILE A 326 8.45 4.45 -6.59
N LEU A 327 7.58 4.47 -7.60
CA LEU A 327 7.57 3.49 -8.69
C LEU A 327 8.84 3.56 -9.53
N HIS A 328 9.30 4.76 -9.87
CA HIS A 328 10.59 4.95 -10.57
C HIS A 328 11.76 4.38 -9.78
N SER A 329 11.83 4.65 -8.48
CA SER A 329 12.86 4.08 -7.61
C SER A 329 12.71 2.55 -7.45
N PHE A 330 11.48 2.03 -7.43
CA PHE A 330 11.19 0.60 -7.39
C PHE A 330 11.73 -0.12 -8.64
N GLU A 331 11.47 0.41 -9.84
CA GLU A 331 12.00 -0.15 -11.09
C GLU A 331 13.53 -0.11 -11.13
N LYS A 332 14.14 0.98 -10.62
CA LYS A 332 15.60 1.06 -10.49
C LYS A 332 16.16 -0.05 -9.61
N ILE A 333 15.57 -0.31 -8.43
CA ILE A 333 16.03 -1.38 -7.52
C ILE A 333 15.95 -2.75 -8.21
N LEU A 334 14.87 -3.02 -8.94
CA LEU A 334 14.67 -4.32 -9.61
C LEU A 334 15.51 -4.49 -10.89
N SER A 335 15.88 -3.40 -11.57
CA SER A 335 16.75 -3.46 -12.74
C SER A 335 18.16 -3.98 -12.44
N PHE A 336 18.62 -3.86 -11.18
CA PHE A 336 19.89 -4.46 -10.73
C PHE A 336 19.83 -5.99 -10.64
N ASP A 337 18.64 -6.60 -10.61
CA ASP A 337 18.44 -8.07 -10.51
C ASP A 337 18.39 -8.78 -11.90
N ASN A 338 18.92 -8.17 -12.96
CA ASN A 338 18.97 -8.71 -14.35
C ASN A 338 17.62 -8.90 -15.07
N ALA A 339 16.54 -8.21 -14.66
CA ALA A 339 15.28 -8.19 -15.40
C ALA A 339 15.32 -7.21 -16.59
N THR A 340 14.78 -7.59 -17.75
CA THR A 340 14.72 -6.70 -18.93
C THR A 340 13.76 -5.52 -18.66
N PRO A 341 14.19 -4.26 -18.88
CA PRO A 341 13.42 -3.06 -18.52
C PRO A 341 12.11 -2.88 -19.31
N GLU A 342 12.02 -3.43 -20.52
CA GLU A 342 10.84 -3.30 -21.40
C GLU A 342 9.59 -3.99 -20.82
N ASN A 343 9.77 -5.04 -19.99
CA ASN A 343 8.66 -5.77 -19.38
C ASN A 343 7.94 -4.94 -18.29
N TRP A 344 8.64 -4.05 -17.59
CA TRP A 344 8.07 -3.24 -16.51
C TRP A 344 7.19 -2.11 -17.02
N ARG A 345 7.63 -1.42 -18.08
CA ARG A 345 6.84 -0.35 -18.71
C ARG A 345 5.55 -0.88 -19.30
N ALA A 346 5.60 -2.00 -20.04
CA ALA A 346 4.40 -2.64 -20.59
C ALA A 346 3.43 -3.08 -19.48
N ALA A 347 3.96 -3.62 -18.37
CA ALA A 347 3.16 -3.99 -17.21
C ALA A 347 2.43 -2.79 -16.58
N LEU A 348 3.10 -1.65 -16.45
CA LEU A 348 2.49 -0.43 -15.93
C LEU A 348 1.40 0.11 -16.88
N GLN A 349 1.61 0.05 -18.20
CA GLN A 349 0.60 0.43 -19.20
C GLN A 349 -0.68 -0.42 -19.08
N VAL A 350 -0.55 -1.73 -18.83
CA VAL A 350 -1.70 -2.63 -18.56
C VAL A 350 -2.42 -2.22 -17.28
N ALA A 351 -1.69 -1.89 -16.21
CA ALA A 351 -2.26 -1.48 -14.94
C ALA A 351 -3.00 -0.14 -15.04
N VAL A 352 -2.42 0.84 -15.73
CA VAL A 352 -3.04 2.15 -15.99
C VAL A 352 -4.30 1.98 -16.83
N SER A 353 -4.26 1.16 -17.89
CA SER A 353 -5.44 0.87 -18.71
C SER A 353 -6.56 0.22 -17.88
N SER A 354 -6.20 -0.68 -16.96
CA SER A 354 -7.14 -1.34 -16.04
C SER A 354 -7.77 -0.37 -15.04
N LEU A 355 -6.98 0.57 -14.51
CA LEU A 355 -7.47 1.64 -13.63
C LEU A 355 -8.47 2.55 -14.37
N LEU A 356 -8.15 2.96 -15.59
CA LEU A 356 -8.99 3.87 -16.38
C LEU A 356 -10.33 3.23 -16.80
N ARG A 357 -10.38 1.90 -16.91
CA ARG A 357 -11.64 1.16 -17.10
C ARG A 357 -12.56 1.19 -15.87
N ARG A 358 -12.07 1.61 -14.69
CA ARG A 358 -12.85 1.71 -13.44
C ARG A 358 -13.35 3.15 -13.23
N SER A 359 -14.18 3.65 -14.15
CA SER A 359 -14.73 5.02 -14.12
C SER A 359 -15.41 5.36 -12.80
N GLU A 360 -16.20 4.44 -12.24
CA GLU A 360 -16.91 4.63 -10.96
C GLU A 360 -15.97 4.97 -9.78
N LEU A 361 -14.78 4.35 -9.75
CA LEU A 361 -13.78 4.60 -8.71
C LEU A 361 -13.16 5.99 -8.88
N LEU A 362 -12.81 6.35 -10.12
CA LEU A 362 -12.24 7.65 -10.45
C LEU A 362 -13.23 8.79 -10.15
N GLU A 363 -14.49 8.65 -10.55
CA GLU A 363 -15.55 9.61 -10.25
C GLU A 363 -15.79 9.80 -8.75
N ARG A 364 -15.65 8.72 -7.97
CA ARG A 364 -15.75 8.80 -6.50
C ARG A 364 -14.58 9.59 -5.91
N CYS A 365 -13.36 9.38 -6.41
CA CYS A 365 -12.19 10.16 -6.00
C CYS A 365 -12.34 11.64 -6.37
N ASP A 366 -12.73 11.95 -7.61
CA ASP A 366 -12.92 13.34 -8.07
C ASP A 366 -13.99 14.06 -7.25
N ARG A 367 -15.12 13.38 -6.93
CA ARG A 367 -16.16 13.94 -6.05
C ARG A 367 -15.63 14.29 -4.66
N LEU A 368 -14.83 13.42 -4.03
CA LEU A 368 -14.25 13.67 -2.71
C LEU A 368 -13.23 14.82 -2.72
N LEU A 369 -12.41 14.90 -3.77
CA LEU A 369 -11.45 15.98 -3.94
C LEU A 369 -12.15 17.32 -4.16
N ASN A 370 -13.18 17.34 -5.00
CA ASN A 370 -13.98 18.55 -5.26
C ASN A 370 -14.75 19.02 -4.02
N GLN A 371 -15.28 18.10 -3.21
CA GLN A 371 -15.89 18.45 -1.92
C GLN A 371 -14.86 19.08 -0.96
N SER A 372 -13.66 18.51 -0.90
CA SER A 372 -12.57 19.01 -0.05
C SER A 372 -12.08 20.38 -0.51
N ALA A 373 -11.94 20.59 -1.82
CA ALA A 373 -11.54 21.87 -2.40
C ALA A 373 -12.59 22.97 -2.16
N ARG A 374 -13.89 22.64 -2.28
CA ARG A 374 -14.99 23.57 -1.98
C ARG A 374 -15.04 23.96 -0.51
N ALA A 375 -14.80 23.02 0.40
CA ALA A 375 -14.73 23.31 1.83
C ALA A 375 -13.59 24.29 2.20
N GLN A 376 -12.56 24.38 1.37
CA GLN A 376 -11.43 25.29 1.56
C GLN A 376 -11.60 26.65 0.86
N ALA A 377 -12.70 26.89 0.12
CA ALA A 377 -13.17 28.19 -0.40
C ALA A 377 -12.13 29.12 -1.09
N ILE A 378 -11.25 28.59 -1.95
CA ILE A 378 -10.11 29.37 -2.52
C ILE A 378 -10.15 29.58 -4.05
N TYR A 379 -11.07 28.96 -4.82
CA TYR A 379 -11.11 29.14 -6.28
C TYR A 379 -12.49 29.54 -6.83
N PRO A 380 -12.54 30.34 -7.91
CA PRO A 380 -13.73 30.49 -8.73
C PRO A 380 -14.14 29.14 -9.34
N GLU A 381 -15.44 28.87 -9.38
CA GLU A 381 -16.03 27.56 -9.71
C GLU A 381 -15.57 26.98 -11.07
N ASP A 382 -15.17 27.84 -12.01
CA ASP A 382 -14.81 27.46 -13.38
C ASP A 382 -13.46 26.72 -13.53
N MET A 383 -12.53 26.87 -12.57
CA MET A 383 -11.20 26.23 -12.64
C MET A 383 -11.15 24.82 -12.03
N ALA A 384 -12.03 24.51 -11.07
CA ALA A 384 -12.07 23.22 -10.40
C ALA A 384 -12.76 22.12 -11.24
N LEU A 385 -13.51 22.51 -12.28
CA LEU A 385 -14.36 21.61 -13.07
C LEU A 385 -13.63 20.91 -14.24
N SER A 386 -12.41 21.33 -14.57
CA SER A 386 -11.74 20.93 -15.82
C SER A 386 -10.61 19.89 -15.66
N ARG A 387 -10.16 19.58 -14.43
CA ARG A 387 -9.04 18.64 -14.20
C ARG A 387 -9.49 17.38 -13.46
N THR A 388 -9.34 16.23 -14.12
CA THR A 388 -9.61 14.93 -13.52
C THR A 388 -8.36 14.38 -12.85
N LEU A 389 -8.51 13.69 -11.71
CA LEU A 389 -7.41 13.03 -11.00
C LEU A 389 -6.64 12.08 -11.92
N ALA A 390 -7.34 11.38 -12.82
CA ALA A 390 -6.75 10.47 -13.78
C ALA A 390 -5.77 11.17 -14.73
N ARG A 391 -6.11 12.36 -15.23
CA ARG A 391 -5.23 13.14 -16.11
C ARG A 391 -4.00 13.65 -15.38
N ASP A 392 -4.17 14.13 -14.15
CA ASP A 392 -3.05 14.56 -13.29
C ASP A 392 -2.08 13.39 -13.03
N PHE A 393 -2.62 12.20 -12.73
CA PHE A 393 -1.83 10.99 -12.49
C PHE A 393 -1.09 10.52 -13.75
N LEU A 394 -1.78 10.44 -14.90
CA LEU A 394 -1.16 10.09 -16.20
C LEU A 394 -0.01 11.04 -16.54
N ARG A 395 -0.20 12.35 -16.33
CA ARG A 395 0.82 13.35 -16.57
C ARG A 395 2.05 13.14 -15.69
N GLN A 396 1.86 12.84 -14.41
CA GLN A 396 2.99 12.59 -13.51
C GLN A 396 3.77 11.33 -13.86
N LEU A 397 3.08 10.27 -14.29
CA LEU A 397 3.75 9.06 -14.79
C LEU A 397 4.58 9.36 -16.04
N PHE A 398 4.06 10.18 -16.96
CA PHE A 398 4.80 10.64 -18.14
C PHE A 398 6.04 11.47 -17.76
N LEU A 399 5.88 12.49 -16.91
CA LEU A 399 6.99 13.35 -16.47
C LEU A 399 8.05 12.58 -15.67
N SER A 400 7.67 11.51 -14.98
CA SER A 400 8.59 10.63 -14.27
C SER A 400 9.35 9.65 -15.20
N GLY A 401 9.01 9.61 -16.49
CA GLY A 401 9.61 8.69 -17.47
C GLY A 401 9.07 7.24 -17.39
N LEU A 402 7.98 7.03 -16.66
CA LEU A 402 7.36 5.71 -16.48
C LEU A 402 6.41 5.33 -17.63
N LEU A 403 5.87 6.31 -18.35
CA LEU A 403 5.01 6.10 -19.53
C LEU A 403 5.56 6.83 -20.75
N ASP A 404 5.38 6.22 -21.92
CA ASP A 404 5.76 6.82 -23.20
C ASP A 404 4.66 7.75 -23.73
N GLN A 405 5.07 8.79 -24.46
CA GLN A 405 4.16 9.75 -25.07
C GLN A 405 3.09 9.08 -25.95
N ASN A 406 3.48 8.06 -26.72
CA ASN A 406 2.57 7.34 -27.62
C ASN A 406 1.41 6.67 -26.87
N PHE A 407 1.70 6.07 -25.71
CA PHE A 407 0.67 5.44 -24.89
C PHE A 407 -0.27 6.49 -24.27
N VAL A 408 0.30 7.58 -23.74
CA VAL A 408 -0.49 8.65 -23.14
C VAL A 408 -1.45 9.28 -24.15
N LEU A 409 -0.99 9.53 -25.39
CA LEU A 409 -1.83 10.05 -26.47
C LEU A 409 -2.90 9.05 -26.94
N ALA A 410 -2.62 7.75 -26.89
CA ALA A 410 -3.61 6.72 -27.23
C ALA A 410 -4.74 6.64 -26.20
N VAL A 411 -4.43 6.92 -24.93
CA VAL A 411 -5.36 6.83 -23.80
C VAL A 411 -6.12 8.15 -23.56
N ASP A 412 -5.45 9.29 -23.70
CA ASP A 412 -6.06 10.63 -23.62
C ASP A 412 -5.59 11.49 -24.82
N PRO A 413 -6.32 11.45 -25.96
CA PRO A 413 -5.96 12.22 -27.15
C PRO A 413 -5.89 13.74 -26.92
N ALA A 414 -6.59 14.25 -25.91
CA ALA A 414 -6.59 15.66 -25.55
C ALA A 414 -5.33 16.09 -24.77
N PHE A 415 -4.45 15.15 -24.41
CA PHE A 415 -3.23 15.42 -23.64
C PHE A 415 -2.29 16.44 -24.33
N SER A 416 -2.27 16.46 -25.67
CA SER A 416 -1.43 17.36 -26.48
C SER A 416 -1.78 18.85 -26.32
N ASN A 417 -3.04 19.17 -26.04
CA ASN A 417 -3.56 20.54 -26.04
C ASN A 417 -3.48 21.21 -24.67
N ASP A 418 -3.17 20.45 -23.61
CA ASP A 418 -3.30 20.86 -22.21
C ASP A 418 -1.93 20.79 -21.49
N THR A 419 -0.81 20.92 -22.20
CA THR A 419 0.54 20.63 -21.67
C THR A 419 1.00 21.52 -20.52
N THR A 420 0.32 22.62 -20.23
CA THR A 420 0.80 23.61 -19.28
C THR A 420 0.16 23.49 -17.89
N MET A 421 1.03 23.35 -16.88
CA MET A 421 0.64 23.36 -15.48
C MET A 421 0.44 24.79 -15.00
N TYR A 422 -0.54 25.01 -14.11
CA TYR A 422 -0.94 26.36 -13.71
C TYR A 422 0.24 27.13 -13.10
N LEU A 423 1.00 26.50 -12.20
CA LEU A 423 2.18 27.12 -11.60
C LEU A 423 3.34 27.30 -12.56
N HIS A 424 3.46 26.43 -13.57
CA HIS A 424 4.47 26.61 -14.60
C HIS A 424 4.13 27.80 -15.50
N ASN A 425 2.86 28.02 -15.84
CA ASN A 425 2.42 29.22 -16.54
C ASN A 425 2.62 30.46 -15.67
N GLU A 426 2.23 30.42 -14.39
CA GLU A 426 2.44 31.55 -13.47
C GLU A 426 3.94 31.91 -13.34
N ALA A 427 4.83 30.91 -13.33
CA ALA A 427 6.28 31.12 -13.35
C ALA A 427 6.76 31.72 -14.68
N GLN A 428 6.30 31.18 -15.81
CA GLN A 428 6.66 31.65 -17.15
C GLN A 428 6.17 33.07 -17.42
N ASP A 429 4.94 33.40 -17.00
CA ASP A 429 4.35 34.74 -17.07
C ASP A 429 5.15 35.75 -16.24
N ALA A 430 5.74 35.29 -15.12
CA ALA A 430 6.65 36.07 -14.30
C ALA A 430 8.10 36.12 -14.85
N GLY A 431 8.39 35.45 -15.97
CA GLY A 431 9.72 35.41 -16.59
C GLY A 431 10.72 34.46 -15.90
N PHE A 432 10.25 33.53 -15.09
CA PHE A 432 11.07 32.57 -14.35
C PHE A 432 10.80 31.12 -14.80
N ASP A 433 11.75 30.22 -14.56
CA ASP A 433 11.44 28.80 -14.47
C ASP A 433 10.77 28.48 -13.13
N LEU A 434 10.17 27.29 -13.00
CA LEU A 434 9.43 26.93 -11.78
C LEU A 434 10.35 26.95 -10.54
N GLU A 435 11.57 26.45 -10.65
CA GLU A 435 12.50 26.37 -9.52
C GLU A 435 12.90 27.75 -9.00
N THR A 436 13.26 28.67 -9.89
CA THR A 436 13.62 30.05 -9.56
C THR A 436 12.41 30.81 -9.05
N TYR A 437 11.23 30.58 -9.63
CA TYR A 437 9.98 31.17 -9.15
C TYR A 437 9.71 30.77 -7.70
N LEU A 438 9.75 29.47 -7.39
CA LEU A 438 9.54 28.96 -6.02
C LEU A 438 10.61 29.48 -5.06
N SER A 439 11.87 29.53 -5.48
CA SER A 439 12.97 30.05 -4.66
C SER A 439 12.76 31.52 -4.33
N SER A 440 12.40 32.35 -5.31
CA SER A 440 12.16 33.78 -5.09
C SER A 440 10.98 34.04 -4.15
N LYS A 441 9.91 33.23 -4.26
CA LYS A 441 8.72 33.35 -3.40
C LYS A 441 8.98 32.87 -1.96
N LEU A 442 9.81 31.84 -1.76
CA LEU A 442 10.19 31.38 -0.42
C LEU A 442 11.14 32.33 0.31
N SER A 443 11.97 33.06 -0.45
CA SER A 443 12.91 34.05 0.10
C SER A 443 12.31 35.45 0.23
N SER A 444 11.14 35.70 -0.35
CA SER A 444 10.46 37.00 -0.28
C SER A 444 9.68 37.12 1.03
N GLU A 445 9.83 38.24 1.73
CA GLU A 445 8.95 38.61 2.84
C GLU A 445 7.55 38.99 2.32
N LEU A 446 6.72 37.99 2.07
CA LEU A 446 5.31 38.18 1.74
C LEU A 446 4.48 38.22 3.03
N GLU A 447 3.38 38.98 3.00
CA GLU A 447 2.36 38.88 4.05
C GLU A 447 1.86 37.43 4.17
N PHE A 448 1.67 36.95 5.40
CA PHE A 448 1.39 35.53 5.65
C PHE A 448 0.10 35.01 5.02
N ASP A 449 -0.91 35.86 4.85
CA ASP A 449 -2.14 35.48 4.14
C ASP A 449 -1.85 35.19 2.66
N ASN A 450 -0.98 35.98 2.03
CA ASN A 450 -0.52 35.74 0.66
C ASN A 450 0.33 34.47 0.57
N VAL A 451 1.20 34.21 1.55
CA VAL A 451 1.98 32.97 1.62
C VAL A 451 1.06 31.75 1.75
N ARG A 452 0.04 31.81 2.60
CA ARG A 452 -0.91 30.71 2.78
C ARG A 452 -1.66 30.39 1.49
N VAL A 453 -2.16 31.40 0.79
CA VAL A 453 -2.83 31.23 -0.51
C VAL A 453 -1.87 30.64 -1.53
N TRP A 454 -0.63 31.13 -1.58
CA TRP A 454 0.39 30.61 -2.49
C TRP A 454 0.78 29.15 -2.21
N VAL A 455 1.02 28.79 -0.94
CA VAL A 455 1.27 27.38 -0.56
C VAL A 455 0.07 26.50 -0.91
N GLN A 456 -1.15 26.99 -0.72
CA GLN A 456 -2.36 26.24 -1.08
C GLN A 456 -2.46 26.02 -2.60
N LYS A 457 -2.04 26.98 -3.44
CA LYS A 457 -1.94 26.78 -4.89
C LYS A 457 -0.99 25.62 -5.22
N ILE A 458 0.17 25.57 -4.56
CA ILE A 458 1.14 24.47 -4.70
C ILE A 458 0.54 23.15 -4.22
N TRP A 459 -0.14 23.15 -3.07
CA TRP A 459 -0.78 21.96 -2.53
C TRP A 459 -1.79 21.34 -3.51
N ASN A 460 -2.53 22.18 -4.23
CA ASN A 460 -3.49 21.74 -5.24
C ASN A 460 -2.87 21.33 -6.57
N ASP A 461 -1.60 21.62 -6.81
CA ASP A 461 -0.84 21.21 -7.98
C ASP A 461 0.22 20.17 -7.60
N ALA A 462 -0.23 18.91 -7.44
CA ALA A 462 0.60 17.78 -7.00
C ALA A 462 1.88 17.56 -7.82
N SER A 463 1.90 18.08 -9.05
CA SER A 463 3.07 18.05 -9.92
C SER A 463 4.25 18.89 -9.44
N ALA A 464 3.97 20.01 -8.77
CA ALA A 464 4.98 20.95 -8.31
C ALA A 464 5.56 20.54 -6.94
N HIS A 465 4.96 19.54 -6.27
CA HIS A 465 5.33 19.16 -4.90
C HIS A 465 6.81 18.76 -4.79
N LYS A 466 7.32 17.92 -5.70
CA LYS A 466 8.72 17.51 -5.67
C LYS A 466 9.68 18.70 -5.82
N THR A 467 9.45 19.55 -6.82
CA THR A 467 10.28 20.74 -7.08
C THR A 467 10.23 21.71 -5.89
N PHE A 468 9.05 21.95 -5.33
CA PHE A 468 8.90 22.77 -4.12
C PHE A 468 9.70 22.22 -2.95
N VAL A 469 9.62 20.91 -2.69
CA VAL A 469 10.34 20.28 -1.57
C VAL A 469 11.85 20.37 -1.77
N ASP A 470 12.35 20.18 -2.98
CA ASP A 470 13.79 20.28 -3.28
C ASP A 470 14.30 21.70 -3.04
N VAL A 471 13.57 22.72 -3.52
CA VAL A 471 13.91 24.13 -3.29
C VAL A 471 13.85 24.46 -1.79
N ALA A 472 12.77 24.07 -1.11
CA ALA A 472 12.57 24.35 0.30
C ALA A 472 13.67 23.71 1.17
N ILE A 473 14.02 22.45 0.94
CA ILE A 473 15.09 21.78 1.70
C ILE A 473 16.45 22.40 1.41
N ARG A 474 16.74 22.73 0.14
CA ARG A 474 18.00 23.37 -0.23
C ARG A 474 18.16 24.71 0.49
N LEU A 475 17.17 25.59 0.40
CA LEU A 475 17.19 26.89 1.07
C LEU A 475 17.31 26.74 2.58
N PHE A 476 16.54 25.83 3.19
CA PHE A 476 16.60 25.58 4.63
C PHE A 476 18.00 25.13 5.09
N LYS A 477 18.60 24.17 4.38
CA LYS A 477 19.96 23.68 4.65
C LYS A 477 21.00 24.79 4.46
N THR A 478 20.87 25.60 3.42
CA THR A 478 21.77 26.73 3.17
C THR A 478 21.67 27.76 4.31
N SER A 479 20.47 28.21 4.67
CA SER A 479 20.28 29.19 5.75
C SER A 479 20.77 28.68 7.11
N ALA A 480 20.54 27.41 7.43
CA ALA A 480 21.07 26.79 8.65
C ALA A 480 22.61 26.74 8.64
N ALA A 481 23.23 26.36 7.51
CA ALA A 481 24.68 26.27 7.38
C ALA A 481 25.38 27.63 7.40
N THR A 482 24.76 28.68 6.87
CA THR A 482 25.29 30.06 6.89
C THR A 482 24.91 30.84 8.15
N LEU A 483 24.19 30.20 9.09
CA LEU A 483 23.63 30.85 10.29
C LEU A 483 22.76 32.09 9.96
N ASP A 484 22.10 32.08 8.80
CA ASP A 484 21.16 33.13 8.40
C ASP A 484 19.85 32.97 9.18
N THR A 485 19.78 33.72 10.28
CA THR A 485 18.74 33.61 11.29
C THR A 485 17.38 34.10 10.78
N GLU A 486 17.38 35.14 9.93
CA GLU A 486 16.17 35.77 9.39
C GLU A 486 15.50 34.85 8.36
N SER A 487 16.26 34.40 7.34
CA SER A 487 15.75 33.49 6.32
C SER A 487 15.26 32.17 6.93
N LEU A 488 16.03 31.59 7.86
CA LEU A 488 15.65 30.33 8.50
C LEU A 488 14.38 30.49 9.36
N SER A 489 14.27 31.59 10.11
CA SER A 489 13.08 31.95 10.90
C SER A 489 11.84 32.08 10.00
N HIS A 490 11.96 32.79 8.88
CA HIS A 490 10.89 32.96 7.91
C HIS A 490 10.38 31.59 7.41
N MET A 491 11.28 30.71 6.97
CA MET A 491 10.91 29.37 6.50
C MET A 491 10.28 28.51 7.59
N CYS A 492 10.84 28.52 8.80
CA CYS A 492 10.28 27.83 9.96
C CYS A 492 8.83 28.26 10.23
N ARG A 493 8.58 29.58 10.13
CA ARG A 493 7.25 30.17 10.31
C ARG A 493 6.27 29.76 9.22
N ILE A 494 6.70 29.69 7.95
CA ILE A 494 5.88 29.11 6.88
C ILE A 494 5.50 27.67 7.24
N PHE A 495 6.46 26.84 7.65
CA PHE A 495 6.23 25.42 7.87
C PHE A 495 5.33 25.10 9.06
N TYR A 496 5.38 25.85 10.16
CA TYR A 496 4.49 25.60 11.30
C TYR A 496 3.11 26.26 11.16
N LEU A 497 2.98 27.30 10.30
CA LEU A 497 1.68 27.97 10.04
C LEU A 497 0.92 27.36 8.87
N CYS A 498 1.62 26.79 7.89
CA CYS A 498 1.04 26.19 6.69
C CYS A 498 1.26 24.67 6.72
N ASP A 499 0.31 23.96 7.32
CA ASP A 499 0.28 22.49 7.41
C ASP A 499 0.59 21.80 6.07
N ALA A 500 0.05 22.33 4.96
CA ALA A 500 0.27 21.80 3.62
C ALA A 500 1.74 21.85 3.17
N ALA A 501 2.49 22.90 3.53
CA ALA A 501 3.91 23.00 3.18
C ALA A 501 4.73 21.86 3.81
N LEU A 502 4.49 21.64 5.10
CA LEU A 502 5.19 20.62 5.85
C LEU A 502 4.72 19.20 5.46
N ASP A 503 3.45 19.03 5.08
CA ASP A 503 2.93 17.76 4.55
C ASP A 503 3.52 17.42 3.17
N MET A 504 3.77 18.40 2.29
CA MET A 504 4.52 18.19 1.05
C MET A 504 5.94 17.70 1.34
N ILE A 505 6.64 18.37 2.25
CA ILE A 505 8.01 17.97 2.67
C ILE A 505 7.98 16.54 3.21
N ALA A 506 7.06 16.24 4.12
CA ALA A 506 6.95 14.93 4.73
C ALA A 506 6.56 13.82 3.75
N MET A 507 5.91 14.14 2.62
CA MET A 507 5.63 13.16 1.58
C MET A 507 6.85 12.82 0.73
N HIS A 508 7.76 13.76 0.52
CA HIS A 508 8.86 13.61 -0.44
C HIS A 508 10.24 13.45 0.21
N SER A 509 10.39 13.82 1.48
CA SER A 509 11.67 13.81 2.19
C SER A 509 11.52 13.52 3.69
N ARG A 510 12.64 13.20 4.33
CA ARG A 510 12.72 12.91 5.76
C ARG A 510 12.66 14.20 6.57
N VAL A 511 11.53 14.41 7.25
CA VAL A 511 11.35 15.56 8.17
C VAL A 511 12.40 15.57 9.28
N ALA A 512 12.87 14.40 9.70
CA ALA A 512 13.96 14.26 10.67
C ALA A 512 15.25 14.98 10.24
N GLU A 513 15.52 15.13 8.95
CA GLU A 513 16.66 15.91 8.46
C GLU A 513 16.47 17.41 8.70
N LEU A 514 15.28 17.96 8.44
CA LEU A 514 15.02 19.38 8.74
C LEU A 514 15.12 19.67 10.24
N ILE A 515 14.63 18.76 11.07
CA ILE A 515 14.77 18.87 12.53
C ILE A 515 16.25 18.84 12.93
N PHE A 516 17.04 17.95 12.33
CA PHE A 516 18.47 17.89 12.57
C PHE A 516 19.16 19.22 12.25
N GLU A 517 18.90 19.80 11.06
CA GLU A 517 19.51 21.09 10.65
C GLU A 517 19.07 22.25 11.56
N ALA A 518 17.79 22.26 11.97
CA ALA A 518 17.32 23.23 12.95
C ALA A 518 18.01 23.06 14.32
N LEU A 519 18.24 21.82 14.76
CA LEU A 519 18.96 21.55 16.01
C LEU A 519 20.45 21.91 15.93
N VAL A 520 21.08 21.75 14.77
CA VAL A 520 22.44 22.24 14.49
C VAL A 520 22.48 23.74 14.68
N PHE A 521 21.57 24.46 14.02
CA PHE A 521 21.45 25.91 14.16
C PHE A 521 21.22 26.35 15.61
N LEU A 522 20.30 25.71 16.33
CA LEU A 522 20.02 26.01 17.75
C LEU A 522 21.19 25.69 18.70
N GLN A 523 22.17 24.91 18.27
CA GLN A 523 23.39 24.64 19.04
C GLN A 523 24.52 25.60 18.69
N ASP A 524 24.68 25.92 17.40
CA ASP A 524 25.85 26.60 16.86
C ASP A 524 25.63 28.13 16.73
N CYS A 525 24.39 28.60 16.87
CA CYS A 525 24.08 30.04 16.90
C CYS A 525 24.67 30.70 18.16
N ASP A 526 25.61 31.62 17.94
CA ASP A 526 26.29 32.40 18.99
C ASP A 526 25.83 33.87 18.95
N PHE A 527 25.23 34.33 20.04
CA PHE A 527 24.74 35.70 20.15
C PHE A 527 25.83 36.72 20.50
N GLU A 528 27.03 36.28 20.90
CA GLU A 528 28.13 37.21 21.19
C GLU A 528 28.58 37.99 19.95
N ILE A 529 28.53 37.35 18.78
CA ILE A 529 29.00 37.92 17.50
C ILE A 529 27.91 38.63 16.70
N ILE A 530 26.65 38.51 17.09
CA ILE A 530 25.51 39.09 16.36
C ILE A 530 25.38 40.57 16.71
N GLY A 531 25.18 41.42 15.69
CA GLY A 531 25.03 42.87 15.85
C GLY A 531 23.83 43.23 16.73
N ASP A 532 22.64 42.73 16.37
CA ASP A 532 21.39 42.92 17.10
C ASP A 532 20.89 41.60 17.72
N PRO A 533 21.17 41.34 19.01
CA PRO A 533 20.78 40.10 19.67
C PRO A 533 19.28 40.04 19.95
N GLN A 534 18.57 41.16 20.05
CA GLN A 534 17.13 41.16 20.34
C GLN A 534 16.34 40.64 19.15
N THR A 535 16.64 41.15 17.96
CA THR A 535 16.01 40.68 16.72
C THR A 535 16.37 39.23 16.44
N ALA A 536 17.64 38.84 16.61
CA ALA A 536 18.08 37.47 16.41
C ALA A 536 17.41 36.47 17.37
N VAL A 537 17.24 36.82 18.64
CA VAL A 537 16.53 35.96 19.62
C VAL A 537 15.05 35.80 19.25
N GLY A 538 14.40 36.87 18.75
CA GLY A 538 13.03 36.80 18.24
C GLY A 538 12.89 35.81 17.09
N HIS A 539 13.78 35.88 16.10
CA HIS A 539 13.82 34.98 14.95
C HIS A 539 14.16 33.53 15.32
N LEU A 540 15.13 33.33 16.22
CA LEU A 540 15.46 32.01 16.77
C LEU A 540 14.22 31.35 17.41
N GLY A 541 13.34 32.15 18.02
CA GLY A 541 12.10 31.68 18.59
C GLY A 541 11.21 30.92 17.59
N ASP A 542 11.14 31.36 16.34
CA ASP A 542 10.39 30.67 15.29
C ASP A 542 10.99 29.30 14.94
N VAL A 543 12.32 29.16 15.02
CA VAL A 543 13.01 27.87 14.83
C VAL A 543 12.66 26.91 15.97
N VAL A 544 12.65 27.39 17.22
CA VAL A 544 12.24 26.57 18.38
C VAL A 544 10.79 26.10 18.25
N LEU A 545 9.88 27.02 17.92
CA LEU A 545 8.46 26.70 17.74
C LEU A 545 8.24 25.73 16.57
N PHE A 546 9.00 25.87 15.49
CA PHE A 546 8.99 24.92 14.37
C PHE A 546 9.38 23.51 14.83
N VAL A 547 10.49 23.37 15.56
CA VAL A 547 10.95 22.04 16.03
C VAL A 547 9.91 21.42 16.96
N GLN A 548 9.38 22.16 17.94
CA GLN A 548 8.35 21.65 18.86
C GLN A 548 7.05 21.26 18.13
N SER A 549 6.60 22.10 17.20
CA SER A 549 5.40 21.86 16.39
C SER A 549 5.56 20.63 15.51
N THR A 550 6.71 20.49 14.85
CA THR A 550 6.99 19.40 13.92
C THR A 550 7.11 18.07 14.64
N LEU A 551 7.85 18.01 15.76
CA LEU A 551 7.97 16.81 16.59
C LEU A 551 6.59 16.33 17.06
N THR A 552 5.72 17.25 17.48
CA THR A 552 4.38 16.92 17.98
C THR A 552 3.43 16.52 16.85
N ARG A 553 3.42 17.26 15.73
CA ARG A 553 2.54 16.99 14.58
C ARG A 553 2.74 15.59 14.01
N PHE A 554 3.99 15.18 13.84
CA PHE A 554 4.34 13.88 13.26
C PHE A 554 4.59 12.79 14.31
N HIS A 555 4.38 13.08 15.60
CA HIS A 555 4.60 12.12 16.69
C HIS A 555 6.00 11.50 16.66
N LEU A 556 7.03 12.31 16.37
CA LEU A 556 8.41 11.85 16.33
C LEU A 556 8.91 11.62 17.77
N GLU A 557 9.10 10.36 18.13
CA GLU A 557 9.47 9.95 19.49
C GLU A 557 10.98 9.91 19.71
N THR A 558 11.76 9.96 18.63
CA THR A 558 13.21 9.94 18.70
C THR A 558 13.74 11.22 19.33
N ASP A 559 14.47 11.10 20.44
CA ASP A 559 15.13 12.24 21.05
C ASP A 559 16.47 12.57 20.37
N MET A 560 17.12 11.57 19.77
CA MET A 560 18.45 11.67 19.14
C MET A 560 18.38 11.66 17.61
N PHE A 561 18.80 12.75 16.97
CA PHE A 561 18.86 12.88 15.52
C PHE A 561 20.31 12.76 15.06
N THR A 562 20.59 11.81 14.16
CA THR A 562 21.95 11.56 13.66
C THR A 562 21.99 11.76 12.15
N PHE A 563 22.87 12.66 11.69
CA PHE A 563 23.12 12.90 10.27
C PHE A 563 24.58 13.32 10.06
N GLY A 564 25.21 12.86 8.98
CA GLY A 564 26.61 13.20 8.68
C GLY A 564 27.63 12.83 9.78
N GLY A 565 27.33 11.84 10.63
CA GLY A 565 28.17 11.45 11.78
C GLY A 565 28.00 12.30 13.04
N ARG A 566 27.26 13.41 12.98
CA ARG A 566 26.91 14.23 14.15
C ARG A 566 25.57 13.77 14.73
N SER A 567 25.46 13.75 16.06
CA SER A 567 24.22 13.36 16.77
C SER A 567 23.78 14.46 17.72
N LEU A 568 22.50 14.84 17.65
CA LEU A 568 21.91 15.95 18.41
C LEU A 568 20.66 15.51 19.16
N SER A 569 20.50 16.01 20.39
CA SER A 569 19.33 15.72 21.21
C SER A 569 18.29 16.83 21.17
N SER A 570 17.03 16.45 20.97
CA SER A 570 15.85 17.31 21.17
C SER A 570 15.26 17.23 22.59
N SER A 571 15.84 16.41 23.47
CA SER A 571 15.27 16.10 24.81
C SER A 571 15.04 17.34 25.68
N PHE A 572 15.82 18.41 25.49
CA PHE A 572 15.66 19.67 26.22
C PHE A 572 14.30 20.35 25.95
N LEU A 573 13.67 20.10 24.80
CA LEU A 573 12.36 20.65 24.48
C LEU A 573 11.23 19.97 25.28
N ARG A 574 11.42 18.72 25.70
CA ARG A 574 10.44 17.97 26.51
C ARG A 574 10.45 18.37 27.98
N THR A 575 11.53 18.97 28.47
CA THR A 575 11.68 19.37 29.88
C THR A 575 11.28 20.81 30.17
N THR A 576 10.90 21.59 29.15
CA THR A 576 10.54 23.01 29.24
C THR A 576 9.40 23.33 30.22
N ALA A 577 8.50 22.38 30.47
CA ALA A 577 7.41 22.52 31.44
C ALA A 577 7.78 22.12 32.87
N THR A 578 9.04 21.76 33.12
CA THR A 578 9.51 21.32 34.45
C THR A 578 9.80 22.54 35.31
N VAL A 579 9.07 22.67 36.42
CA VAL A 579 9.35 23.69 37.44
C VAL A 579 10.42 23.16 38.37
N HIS A 580 11.57 23.83 38.40
CA HIS A 580 12.71 23.48 39.24
C HIS A 580 12.74 24.34 40.50
N ARG A 581 13.12 23.75 41.63
CA ARG A 581 13.48 24.54 42.82
C ARG A 581 14.87 25.16 42.62
N LEU A 582 15.14 26.31 43.24
CA LEU A 582 16.42 27.03 43.09
C LEU A 582 17.66 26.19 43.44
N ASN A 583 17.53 25.25 44.38
CA ASN A 583 18.58 24.33 44.78
C ASN A 583 18.77 23.13 43.83
N GLN A 584 17.83 22.90 42.92
CA GLN A 584 17.88 21.82 41.91
C GLN A 584 18.41 22.32 40.56
N LEU A 585 18.52 23.63 40.36
CA LEU A 585 19.11 24.23 39.17
C LEU A 585 20.62 24.03 39.16
N LEU A 586 21.18 23.82 37.96
CA LEU A 586 22.62 23.83 37.75
C LEU A 586 23.19 25.21 38.12
N PRO A 587 24.47 25.31 38.53
CA PRO A 587 25.06 26.59 38.94
C PRO A 587 24.91 27.71 37.90
N GLN A 588 25.12 27.40 36.61
CA GLN A 588 24.96 28.35 35.50
C GLN A 588 23.49 28.75 35.31
N ASP A 589 22.57 27.77 35.31
CA ASP A 589 21.12 28.02 35.20
C ASP A 589 20.61 28.87 36.37
N ARG A 590 21.17 28.71 37.58
CA ARG A 590 20.82 29.50 38.76
C ARG A 590 21.29 30.95 38.64
N ILE A 591 22.48 31.18 38.08
CA ILE A 591 22.97 32.54 37.78
C ILE A 591 22.05 33.21 36.77
N ALA A 592 21.74 32.52 35.66
CA ALA A 592 20.81 33.01 34.65
C ALA A 592 19.42 33.27 35.25
N PHE A 593 18.89 32.34 36.07
CA PHE A 593 17.61 32.51 36.76
C PHE A 593 17.57 33.79 37.59
N ASN A 594 18.58 34.03 38.44
CA ASN A 594 18.60 35.22 39.30
C ASN A 594 18.67 36.51 38.48
N MET A 595 19.45 36.50 37.39
CA MET A 595 19.58 37.64 36.48
C MET A 595 18.25 37.94 35.77
N TRP A 596 17.64 36.93 35.16
CA TRP A 596 16.35 37.05 34.48
C TRP A 596 15.21 37.39 35.42
N TYR A 597 15.17 36.82 36.63
CA TYR A 597 14.15 37.14 37.63
C TYR A 597 14.21 38.61 38.02
N LYS A 598 15.42 39.14 38.25
CA LYS A 598 15.62 40.56 38.55
C LYS A 598 15.18 41.44 37.36
N VAL A 599 15.59 41.09 36.14
CA VAL A 599 15.22 41.88 34.95
C VAL A 599 13.71 41.87 34.69
N LEU A 600 13.03 40.75 34.92
CA LEU A 600 11.62 40.62 34.56
C LEU A 600 10.65 41.07 35.67
N PHE A 601 11.04 40.89 36.94
CA PHE A 601 10.12 41.01 38.07
C PHE A 601 10.64 41.88 39.23
N ASP A 602 11.67 42.71 38.98
CA ASP A 602 12.08 43.77 39.91
C ASP A 602 11.39 45.09 39.55
N SER A 603 10.85 45.77 40.55
CA SER A 603 10.25 47.11 40.44
C SER A 603 11.18 48.18 39.85
N GLY A 604 12.50 48.00 40.01
CA GLY A 604 13.53 48.91 39.49
C GLY A 604 14.11 48.50 38.13
N SER A 605 13.48 47.58 37.40
CA SER A 605 14.01 47.10 36.12
C SER A 605 13.94 48.15 35.00
N GLU A 606 15.04 48.29 34.26
CA GLU A 606 15.12 49.12 33.04
C GLU A 606 14.81 48.31 31.77
N GLY A 607 14.50 47.01 31.91
CA GLY A 607 14.17 46.11 30.82
C GLY A 607 15.30 45.16 30.42
N ILE A 608 15.14 44.48 29.28
CA ILE A 608 16.06 43.43 28.83
C ILE A 608 17.19 44.06 28.01
N GLU A 609 18.39 44.09 28.59
CA GLU A 609 19.61 44.53 27.92
C GLU A 609 20.19 43.48 26.97
N ASP A 610 20.97 43.92 25.99
CA ASP A 610 21.69 43.01 25.08
C ASP A 610 22.67 42.09 25.82
N THR A 611 23.23 42.54 26.95
CA THR A 611 24.20 41.80 27.76
C THR A 611 23.62 40.51 28.35
N ILE A 612 22.36 40.54 28.81
CA ILE A 612 21.68 39.35 29.34
C ILE A 612 21.37 38.35 28.23
N LEU A 613 21.03 38.82 27.03
CA LEU A 613 20.79 37.96 25.87
C LEU A 613 22.08 37.30 25.37
N ARG A 614 23.18 38.06 25.28
CA ARG A 614 24.50 37.54 24.88
C ARG A 614 25.04 36.51 25.87
N SER A 615 24.78 36.69 27.16
CA SER A 615 25.28 35.80 28.22
C SER A 615 24.36 34.62 28.54
N THR A 616 23.15 34.56 27.98
CA THR A 616 22.18 33.47 28.26
C THR A 616 21.95 32.61 27.01
N PRO A 617 22.42 31.34 27.01
CA PRO A 617 22.07 30.41 25.95
C PRO A 617 20.54 30.21 25.86
N PRO A 618 19.93 30.17 24.66
CA PRO A 618 18.49 29.99 24.51
C PRO A 618 17.94 28.73 25.18
N ARG A 619 18.72 27.65 25.18
CA ARG A 619 18.37 26.39 25.87
C ARG A 619 18.25 26.56 27.39
N THR A 620 19.07 27.43 27.98
CA THR A 620 18.99 27.77 29.40
C THR A 620 17.72 28.55 29.66
N LEU A 621 17.42 29.56 28.83
CA LEU A 621 16.21 30.36 28.96
C LEU A 621 14.94 29.49 28.93
N LEU A 622 14.81 28.61 27.93
CA LEU A 622 13.71 27.63 27.84
C LEU A 622 13.52 26.77 29.08
N ARG A 623 14.62 26.39 29.75
CA ARG A 623 14.60 25.52 30.93
C ARG A 623 14.15 26.27 32.18
N ILE A 624 14.52 27.54 32.30
CA ILE A 624 14.22 28.36 33.48
C ILE A 624 12.87 29.09 33.39
N SER A 625 12.30 29.33 32.19
CA SER A 625 11.07 30.11 32.00
C SER A 625 9.90 29.65 32.86
N ALA A 626 9.57 28.35 32.89
CA ALA A 626 8.49 27.84 33.74
C ALA A 626 8.75 28.07 35.24
N SER A 627 10.02 28.01 35.65
CA SER A 627 10.43 28.26 37.04
C SER A 627 10.33 29.75 37.41
N LEU A 628 10.65 30.66 36.47
CA LEU A 628 10.50 32.11 36.66
C LEU A 628 9.04 32.48 36.96
N PHE A 629 8.10 31.98 36.15
CA PHE A 629 6.67 32.17 36.37
C PHE A 629 6.20 31.57 37.70
N SER A 630 6.58 30.32 37.98
CA SER A 630 6.18 29.65 39.21
C SER A 630 6.69 30.38 40.46
N HIS A 631 7.89 30.97 40.41
CA HIS A 631 8.44 31.75 41.51
C HIS A 631 7.73 33.10 41.65
N ALA A 632 7.58 33.86 40.55
CA ALA A 632 6.95 35.18 40.55
C ALA A 632 5.48 35.13 41.03
N ILE A 633 4.73 34.10 40.64
CA ILE A 633 3.33 33.93 41.08
C ILE A 633 3.24 33.66 42.59
N LYS A 634 4.19 32.90 43.14
CA LYS A 634 4.24 32.51 44.57
C LYS A 634 4.85 33.60 45.45
N ASP A 635 5.59 34.54 44.87
CA ASP A 635 6.18 35.65 45.60
C ASP A 635 5.09 36.65 46.03
N THR A 636 4.95 36.82 47.34
CA THR A 636 4.00 37.78 47.92
C THR A 636 4.54 39.20 47.93
N GLY A 637 5.85 39.40 47.67
CA GLY A 637 6.49 40.71 47.59
C GLY A 637 6.33 41.41 46.24
N ILE A 638 5.88 40.69 45.20
CA ILE A 638 5.63 41.24 43.87
C ILE A 638 4.17 41.69 43.79
N ASP A 639 3.96 42.96 43.43
CA ASP A 639 2.64 43.51 43.14
C ASP A 639 2.16 43.08 41.74
N GLU A 640 0.88 43.36 41.45
CA GLU A 640 0.26 42.91 40.21
C GLU A 640 0.82 43.63 38.97
N ASP A 641 1.25 44.88 39.12
CA ASP A 641 1.79 45.69 38.03
C ASP A 641 3.18 45.19 37.61
N VAL A 642 4.06 44.92 38.57
CA VAL A 642 5.39 44.33 38.31
C VAL A 642 5.25 42.94 37.69
N LEU A 643 4.32 42.12 38.17
CA LEU A 643 4.04 40.81 37.58
C LEU A 643 3.58 40.95 36.12
N ASN A 644 2.63 41.84 35.84
CA ASN A 644 2.11 42.08 34.49
C ASN A 644 3.17 42.66 33.54
N ASN A 645 4.03 43.56 34.02
CA ASN A 645 5.15 44.10 33.26
C ASN A 645 6.14 42.99 32.86
N GLY A 646 6.47 42.09 33.78
CA GLY A 646 7.32 40.93 33.48
C GLY A 646 6.67 39.98 32.46
N ILE A 647 5.37 39.73 32.59
CA ILE A 647 4.59 38.90 31.64
C ILE A 647 4.55 39.55 30.25
N ALA A 648 4.51 40.88 30.17
CA ALA A 648 4.44 41.61 28.89
C ALA A 648 5.60 41.23 27.95
N TYR A 649 6.80 41.00 28.48
CA TYR A 649 7.96 40.54 27.70
C TYR A 649 7.75 39.16 27.06
N PHE A 650 7.01 38.26 27.71
CA PHE A 650 6.64 36.95 27.18
C PHE A 650 5.49 36.99 26.20
N THR A 651 4.65 38.03 26.27
CA THR A 651 3.65 38.27 25.23
C THR A 651 4.21 39.05 24.04
N GLY A 652 5.41 39.65 24.17
CA GLY A 652 6.11 40.34 23.09
C GLY A 652 6.89 39.42 22.15
N PRO A 653 7.46 39.95 21.05
CA PRO A 653 8.16 39.17 20.03
C PRO A 653 9.42 38.46 20.55
N LEU A 654 10.03 38.97 21.62
CA LEU A 654 11.33 38.51 22.11
C LEU A 654 11.26 37.14 22.83
N LEU A 655 10.29 36.92 23.73
CA LEU A 655 10.27 35.75 24.61
C LEU A 655 9.07 34.79 24.40
N ARG A 656 8.13 35.13 23.52
CA ARG A 656 6.89 34.35 23.29
C ARG A 656 7.10 32.88 22.88
N TRP A 657 8.26 32.55 22.34
CA TRP A 657 8.61 31.19 21.95
C TRP A 657 8.87 30.26 23.16
N THR A 658 9.07 30.81 24.35
CA THR A 658 9.23 30.05 25.61
C THR A 658 7.90 29.62 26.24
N LEU A 659 6.77 30.13 25.72
CA LEU A 659 5.46 29.99 26.34
C LEU A 659 4.94 28.56 26.40
N VAL A 660 5.36 27.66 25.50
CA VAL A 660 4.91 26.25 25.50
C VAL A 660 5.17 25.60 26.87
N GLY A 661 6.38 25.75 27.40
CA GLY A 661 6.75 25.20 28.71
C GLY A 661 5.97 25.86 29.85
N VAL A 662 5.85 27.20 29.80
CA VAL A 662 5.15 28.00 30.82
C VAL A 662 3.67 27.61 30.91
N VAL A 663 2.95 27.59 29.79
CA VAL A 663 1.51 27.27 29.73
C VAL A 663 1.25 25.84 30.22
N LEU A 664 2.09 24.88 29.83
CA LEU A 664 1.97 23.49 30.29
C LEU A 664 2.26 23.36 31.80
N ALA A 665 3.24 24.09 32.32
CA ALA A 665 3.55 24.14 33.75
C ALA A 665 2.39 24.75 34.56
N LEU A 666 1.87 25.90 34.13
CA LEU A 666 0.70 26.55 34.75
C LEU A 666 -0.51 25.64 34.76
N SER A 667 -0.80 24.97 33.64
CA SER A 667 -1.90 24.01 33.53
C SER A 667 -1.77 22.87 34.56
N ARG A 668 -0.55 22.36 34.76
CA ARG A 668 -0.27 21.32 35.76
C ARG A 668 -0.41 21.85 37.19
N GLU A 669 0.11 23.05 37.48
CA GLU A 669 0.01 23.65 38.81
C GLU A 669 -1.46 23.94 39.18
N ILE A 670 -2.28 24.40 38.22
CA ILE A 670 -3.73 24.58 38.41
C ILE A 670 -4.41 23.23 38.71
N GLN A 671 -4.08 22.16 37.97
CA GLN A 671 -4.65 20.83 38.21
C GLN A 671 -4.30 20.28 39.61
N LEU A 672 -3.10 20.58 40.11
CA LEU A 672 -2.62 20.16 41.43
C LEU A 672 -3.22 21.00 42.56
N GLN A 673 -3.30 22.32 42.39
CA GLN A 673 -3.72 23.26 43.43
C GLN A 673 -5.24 23.47 43.46
N GLY A 674 -5.96 23.19 42.37
CA GLY A 674 -7.41 23.39 42.28
C GLY A 674 -7.84 24.81 42.65
N TYR A 675 -8.66 24.93 43.70
CA TYR A 675 -9.32 26.18 44.13
C TYR A 675 -8.38 27.27 44.67
N SER A 676 -7.12 26.95 44.99
CA SER A 676 -6.17 27.90 45.62
C SER A 676 -5.24 28.63 44.63
N ALA A 677 -5.55 28.66 43.34
CA ALA A 677 -4.66 29.17 42.29
C ALA A 677 -5.18 30.37 41.46
N PRO A 678 -5.81 31.42 42.03
CA PRO A 678 -6.41 32.51 41.25
C PRO A 678 -5.40 33.28 40.39
N ARG A 679 -4.19 33.54 40.92
CA ARG A 679 -3.09 34.17 40.15
C ARG A 679 -2.67 33.32 38.94
N HIS A 680 -2.65 31.98 39.06
CA HIS A 680 -2.27 31.12 37.94
C HIS A 680 -3.31 31.17 36.81
N PHE A 681 -4.61 31.23 37.15
CA PHE A 681 -5.68 31.40 36.16
C PHE A 681 -5.58 32.74 35.43
N SER A 682 -5.36 33.83 36.17
CA SER A 682 -5.18 35.17 35.59
C SER A 682 -4.01 35.20 34.60
N VAL A 683 -2.84 34.71 35.03
CA VAL A 683 -1.65 34.66 34.17
C VAL A 683 -1.88 33.77 32.95
N LEU A 684 -2.47 32.58 33.11
CA LEU A 684 -2.79 31.68 31.99
C LEU A 684 -3.72 32.36 30.97
N GLN A 685 -4.74 33.09 31.44
CA GLN A 685 -5.65 33.84 30.60
C GLN A 685 -4.93 34.96 29.85
N THR A 686 -4.11 35.77 30.52
CA THR A 686 -3.32 36.83 29.89
C THR A 686 -2.42 36.30 28.78
N LEU A 687 -1.73 35.17 29.02
CA LEU A 687 -0.85 34.56 28.03
C LEU A 687 -1.60 34.01 26.81
N LEU A 688 -2.74 33.34 27.01
CA LEU A 688 -3.50 32.69 25.93
C LEU A 688 -4.46 33.63 25.20
N LEU A 689 -4.90 34.72 25.80
CA LEU A 689 -5.75 35.72 25.14
C LEU A 689 -4.95 36.85 24.48
N SER A 690 -3.62 36.90 24.67
CA SER A 690 -2.77 37.87 23.98
C SER A 690 -2.83 37.68 22.47
N SER A 691 -3.03 38.77 21.73
CA SER A 691 -3.03 38.78 20.26
C SER A 691 -1.69 38.38 19.64
N GLN A 692 -0.60 38.43 20.43
CA GLN A 692 0.74 38.06 20.01
C GLN A 692 1.14 36.62 20.39
N CYS A 693 0.25 35.88 21.07
CA CYS A 693 0.50 34.48 21.41
C CYS A 693 0.66 33.65 20.13
N PRO A 694 1.79 32.95 19.94
CA PRO A 694 2.00 32.18 18.72
C PRO A 694 0.97 31.06 18.58
N ILE A 695 0.41 30.89 17.37
CA ILE A 695 -0.49 29.76 17.03
C ILE A 695 0.09 28.40 17.44
N PRO A 696 1.40 28.12 17.25
CA PRO A 696 2.04 26.92 17.80
C PRO A 696 1.80 26.67 19.30
N VAL A 697 1.79 27.71 20.12
CA VAL A 697 1.58 27.58 21.57
C VAL A 697 0.16 27.08 21.84
N HIS A 698 -0.85 27.65 21.16
CA HIS A 698 -2.23 27.18 21.24
C HIS A 698 -2.37 25.73 20.78
N ARG A 699 -1.73 25.35 19.67
CA ARG A 699 -1.77 23.98 19.14
C ARG A 699 -1.11 22.97 20.08
N LEU A 700 0.09 23.28 20.57
CA LEU A 700 0.90 22.39 21.41
C LEU A 700 0.31 22.23 22.82
N CYS A 701 -0.23 23.30 23.39
CA CYS A 701 -0.83 23.26 24.72
C CYS A 701 -2.31 22.88 24.68
N GLY A 702 -2.95 22.97 23.51
CA GLY A 702 -4.40 22.89 23.32
C GLY A 702 -5.06 21.66 23.95
N PRO A 703 -4.55 20.43 23.74
CA PRO A 703 -5.14 19.24 24.36
C PRO A 703 -5.18 19.31 25.89
N LYS A 704 -4.13 19.85 26.52
CA LYS A 704 -4.07 20.01 27.98
C LYS A 704 -4.99 21.13 28.47
N ILE A 705 -5.12 22.20 27.70
CA ILE A 705 -6.04 23.30 28.01
C ILE A 705 -7.50 22.84 27.90
N ILE A 706 -7.88 22.16 26.82
CA ILE A 706 -9.25 21.63 26.68
C ILE A 706 -9.58 20.68 27.84
N LEU A 707 -8.66 19.77 28.19
CA LEU A 707 -8.85 18.87 29.35
C LEU A 707 -8.99 19.64 30.66
N LEU A 708 -8.22 20.72 30.85
CA LEU A 708 -8.33 21.59 32.01
C LEU A 708 -9.70 22.29 32.07
N LEU A 709 -10.18 22.84 30.94
CA LEU A 709 -11.46 23.54 30.84
C LEU A 709 -12.67 22.60 30.95
N ALA A 710 -12.50 21.32 30.64
CA ALA A 710 -13.51 20.28 30.81
C ALA A 710 -13.63 19.78 32.26
N ASP A 711 -12.68 20.08 33.14
CA ASP A 711 -12.72 19.65 34.55
C ASP A 711 -13.87 20.37 35.28
N LYS A 712 -14.81 19.59 35.85
CA LYS A 712 -15.97 20.11 36.59
C LYS A 712 -15.59 21.04 37.74
N ARG A 713 -14.41 20.84 38.35
CA ARG A 713 -13.90 21.70 39.42
C ARG A 713 -13.56 23.10 38.91
N VAL A 714 -13.06 23.19 37.68
CA VAL A 714 -12.72 24.45 37.01
C VAL A 714 -13.99 25.15 36.50
N GLN A 715 -14.93 24.39 35.93
CA GLN A 715 -16.20 24.93 35.41
C GLN A 715 -17.07 25.58 36.50
N GLY A 716 -17.12 25.00 37.69
CA GLY A 716 -17.85 25.59 38.82
C GLY A 716 -17.26 26.92 39.32
N MET A 717 -15.99 27.21 39.00
CA MET A 717 -15.24 28.35 39.53
C MET A 717 -15.07 29.49 38.53
N ALA A 718 -15.10 29.21 37.22
CA ALA A 718 -14.90 30.20 36.16
C ALA A 718 -15.70 31.51 36.34
N PRO A 719 -16.98 31.49 36.77
CA PRO A 719 -17.76 32.72 36.98
C PRO A 719 -17.27 33.56 38.17
N SER A 720 -16.69 32.92 39.20
CA SER A 720 -16.30 33.57 40.46
C SER A 720 -14.96 34.30 40.40
N ILE A 721 -14.07 33.93 39.47
CA ILE A 721 -12.75 34.56 39.28
C ILE A 721 -12.74 35.47 38.04
N GLY A 722 -13.85 35.59 37.30
CA GLY A 722 -13.88 36.32 36.02
C GLY A 722 -13.05 35.65 34.92
N PHE A 723 -12.90 34.31 34.98
CA PHE A 723 -12.07 33.54 34.06
C PHE A 723 -12.82 33.24 32.76
N ASP A 724 -12.31 33.72 31.62
CA ASP A 724 -12.96 33.57 30.31
C ASP A 724 -12.65 32.22 29.64
N ALA A 725 -13.18 31.16 30.23
CA ALA A 725 -13.03 29.78 29.75
C ALA A 725 -13.55 29.60 28.31
N LEU A 726 -14.61 30.33 27.93
CA LEU A 726 -15.26 30.17 26.63
C LEU A 726 -14.40 30.74 25.50
N THR A 727 -13.86 31.96 25.66
CA THR A 727 -12.99 32.55 24.65
C THR A 727 -11.69 31.75 24.52
N MET A 728 -11.11 31.29 25.64
CA MET A 728 -9.93 30.43 25.61
C MET A 728 -10.20 29.11 24.89
N HIS A 729 -11.32 28.45 25.17
CA HIS A 729 -11.71 27.24 24.46
C HIS A 729 -11.84 27.50 22.96
N ARG A 730 -12.49 28.60 22.56
CA ARG A 730 -12.65 28.97 21.15
C ARG A 730 -11.31 29.18 20.45
N ILE A 731 -10.41 29.99 21.01
CA ILE A 731 -9.09 30.26 20.41
C ILE A 731 -8.28 28.97 20.24
N VAL A 732 -8.28 28.10 21.25
CA VAL A 732 -7.58 26.82 21.21
C VAL A 732 -8.22 25.85 20.21
N ALA A 733 -9.55 25.78 20.16
CA ALA A 733 -10.29 24.96 19.21
C ALA A 733 -10.04 25.42 17.77
N ASP A 734 -10.10 26.73 17.51
CA ASP A 734 -9.82 27.34 16.21
C ASP A 734 -8.37 27.05 15.77
N ALA A 735 -7.39 27.20 16.67
CA ALA A 735 -5.99 26.91 16.38
C ALA A 735 -5.74 25.42 16.05
N MET A 736 -6.51 24.51 16.64
CA MET A 736 -6.48 23.07 16.37
C MET A 736 -7.37 22.63 15.21
N GLY A 737 -8.15 23.54 14.60
CA GLY A 737 -9.05 23.24 13.50
C GLY A 737 -10.29 22.42 13.90
N ILE A 738 -10.72 22.51 15.17
CA ILE A 738 -11.94 21.84 15.65
C ILE A 738 -13.15 22.72 15.32
N PRO A 739 -14.16 22.23 14.56
CA PRO A 739 -15.28 23.07 14.15
C PRO A 739 -16.15 23.54 15.34
N ASN A 740 -16.42 24.85 15.36
CA ASN A 740 -17.28 25.54 16.33
C ASN A 740 -18.74 25.08 16.17
N GLY A 741 -19.12 24.04 16.90
CA GLY A 741 -20.47 23.45 16.85
C GLY A 741 -20.54 21.98 17.31
N ALA A 742 -19.39 21.31 17.42
CA ALA A 742 -19.32 19.96 17.97
C ALA A 742 -19.39 19.93 19.52
N THR A 743 -20.20 20.79 20.14
CA THR A 743 -20.40 20.85 21.61
C THR A 743 -21.34 19.77 22.16
N SER A 744 -21.74 18.78 21.35
CA SER A 744 -22.53 17.64 21.83
C SER A 744 -21.67 16.39 21.91
N GLN A 745 -20.95 16.19 23.02
CA GLN A 745 -20.39 14.92 23.54
C GLN A 745 -19.61 13.94 22.61
N ALA A 746 -19.55 14.18 21.31
CA ALA A 746 -19.07 13.26 20.26
C ALA A 746 -17.72 13.71 19.66
N SER A 747 -17.22 14.88 20.04
CA SER A 747 -15.88 15.39 19.71
C SER A 747 -14.92 15.33 20.91
N LEU A 748 -15.43 15.00 22.11
CA LEU A 748 -14.63 14.49 23.23
C LEU A 748 -14.11 13.07 22.95
N ASP A 749 -14.61 12.43 21.88
CA ASP A 749 -14.09 11.17 21.32
C ASP A 749 -12.98 11.40 20.27
N SER A 750 -12.17 12.44 20.43
CA SER A 750 -10.79 12.39 19.92
C SER A 750 -9.95 11.58 20.93
N PRO A 751 -9.01 10.74 20.49
CA PRO A 751 -8.79 9.36 20.92
C PRO A 751 -8.01 9.19 22.23
N PHE A 752 -8.39 9.92 23.26
CA PHE A 752 -7.83 9.77 24.58
C PHE A 752 -8.81 9.01 25.47
N LEU A 753 -8.46 7.75 25.72
CA LEU A 753 -8.88 6.93 26.86
C LEU A 753 -10.25 6.24 26.78
N GLY A 754 -10.30 5.16 26.00
CA GLY A 754 -11.21 4.02 26.23
C GLY A 754 -10.51 2.68 25.96
N PRO A 755 -10.54 1.69 26.88
CA PRO A 755 -9.95 0.35 26.66
C PRO A 755 -10.66 -0.47 25.56
N THR A 756 -11.79 0.00 25.03
CA THR A 756 -12.58 -0.60 23.94
C THR A 756 -12.10 -0.17 22.54
N GLN A 757 -11.28 0.87 22.43
CA GLN A 757 -10.86 1.46 21.16
C GLN A 757 -10.03 0.50 20.28
N PRO A 758 -9.04 -0.28 20.80
CA PRO A 758 -8.24 -1.15 19.95
C PRO A 758 -9.02 -2.28 19.28
N ARG A 759 -9.96 -2.90 20.03
CA ARG A 759 -10.83 -3.95 19.50
C ARG A 759 -11.70 -3.43 18.36
N GLN A 760 -12.27 -2.25 18.53
CA GLN A 760 -13.14 -1.64 17.53
C GLN A 760 -12.36 -1.31 16.25
N THR A 761 -11.18 -0.70 16.36
CA THR A 761 -10.34 -0.42 15.17
C THR A 761 -9.95 -1.68 14.40
N ILE A 762 -9.61 -2.76 15.12
CA ILE A 762 -9.31 -4.05 14.48
C ILE A 762 -10.56 -4.64 13.80
N ARG A 763 -11.72 -4.60 14.46
CA ARG A 763 -13.00 -5.06 13.86
C ARG A 763 -13.38 -4.27 12.64
N ASP A 764 -13.21 -2.95 12.66
CA ASP A 764 -13.50 -2.06 11.53
C ASP A 764 -12.59 -2.39 10.35
N ALA A 765 -11.30 -2.65 10.59
CA ALA A 765 -10.36 -3.08 9.56
C ALA A 765 -10.75 -4.43 8.95
N ILE A 766 -11.10 -5.42 9.78
CA ILE A 766 -11.58 -6.74 9.34
C ILE A 766 -12.89 -6.60 8.54
N SER A 767 -13.84 -5.78 9.02
CA SER A 767 -15.12 -5.55 8.36
C SER A 767 -14.94 -4.89 6.99
N LYS A 768 -14.06 -3.89 6.88
CA LYS A 768 -13.73 -3.25 5.60
C LYS A 768 -13.12 -4.26 4.63
N ALA A 769 -12.14 -5.03 5.09
CA ALA A 769 -11.47 -6.05 4.29
C ALA A 769 -12.47 -7.07 3.70
N ARG A 770 -13.42 -7.56 4.50
CA ARG A 770 -14.48 -8.49 4.02
C ARG A 770 -15.41 -7.88 2.99
N SER A 771 -15.65 -6.57 3.06
CA SER A 771 -16.45 -5.86 2.07
C SER A 771 -15.68 -5.48 0.80
N SER A 772 -14.47 -6.03 0.61
CA SER A 772 -13.54 -5.68 -0.48
C SER A 772 -13.26 -4.17 -0.57
N LYS A 773 -13.29 -3.50 0.58
CA LYS A 773 -12.96 -2.08 0.77
C LYS A 773 -11.52 -1.95 1.26
N ALA A 774 -10.96 -0.74 1.22
CA ALA A 774 -9.59 -0.47 1.64
C ALA A 774 -9.50 -0.41 3.19
N PRO A 775 -8.96 -1.43 3.87
CA PRO A 775 -8.73 -1.35 5.31
C PRO A 775 -7.55 -0.42 5.64
N ALA A 776 -7.61 0.17 6.83
CA ALA A 776 -6.52 0.94 7.41
C ALA A 776 -6.36 0.55 8.89
N LEU A 777 -5.11 0.37 9.34
CA LEU A 777 -4.79 -0.02 10.71
C LEU A 777 -3.50 0.65 11.17
N ASP A 778 -3.60 1.56 12.14
CA ASP A 778 -2.45 2.23 12.77
C ASP A 778 -1.93 1.37 13.94
N VAL A 779 -1.06 0.42 13.60
CA VAL A 779 -0.49 -0.53 14.55
C VAL A 779 0.30 0.19 15.65
N GLU A 780 1.04 1.23 15.30
CA GLU A 780 1.92 1.95 16.23
C GLU A 780 1.11 2.64 17.32
N ARG A 781 0.03 3.34 16.95
CA ARG A 781 -0.87 3.95 17.92
C ARG A 781 -1.58 2.91 18.78
N LEU A 782 -2.04 1.79 18.21
CA LEU A 782 -2.70 0.74 18.98
C LEU A 782 -1.77 0.11 20.01
N VAL A 783 -0.49 -0.10 19.64
CA VAL A 783 0.55 -0.58 20.56
C VAL A 783 0.84 0.46 21.66
N LYS A 784 0.89 1.75 21.35
CA LYS A 784 1.07 2.81 22.36
C LYS A 784 -0.08 2.84 23.38
N VAL A 785 -1.31 2.57 22.94
CA VAL A 785 -2.50 2.59 23.80
C VAL A 785 -2.53 1.40 24.78
N CYS A 786 -2.16 0.19 24.34
CA CYS A 786 -2.36 -1.02 25.17
C CYS A 786 -1.10 -1.85 25.47
N GLY A 787 0.03 -1.53 24.87
CA GLY A 787 1.28 -2.30 24.94
C GLY A 787 1.33 -3.44 23.90
N CYS A 788 2.52 -3.95 23.61
CA CYS A 788 2.75 -4.93 22.54
C CYS A 788 2.04 -6.27 22.78
N GLU A 789 2.24 -6.88 23.95
CA GLU A 789 1.68 -8.20 24.25
C GLU A 789 0.14 -8.17 24.26
N LYS A 790 -0.43 -7.14 24.89
CA LYS A 790 -1.88 -6.95 24.95
C LYS A 790 -2.47 -6.66 23.57
N PHE A 791 -1.79 -5.85 22.74
CA PHE A 791 -2.20 -5.62 21.36
C PHE A 791 -2.26 -6.93 20.56
N ILE A 792 -1.19 -7.73 20.58
CA ILE A 792 -1.15 -8.99 19.81
C ILE A 792 -2.20 -9.97 20.35
N SER A 793 -2.42 -10.02 21.67
CA SER A 793 -3.48 -10.84 22.27
C SER A 793 -4.89 -10.39 21.83
N ILE A 794 -5.14 -9.07 21.78
CA ILE A 794 -6.40 -8.51 21.29
C ILE A 794 -6.58 -8.84 19.81
N LEU A 795 -5.56 -8.59 18.98
CA LEU A 795 -5.55 -8.90 17.54
C LEU A 795 -5.90 -10.37 17.33
N TRP A 796 -5.20 -11.27 18.01
CA TRP A 796 -5.44 -12.70 17.93
C TRP A 796 -6.87 -13.10 18.33
N SER A 797 -7.41 -12.49 19.40
CA SER A 797 -8.79 -12.77 19.84
C SER A 797 -9.84 -12.36 18.81
N GLU A 798 -9.60 -11.29 18.05
CA GLU A 798 -10.52 -10.83 17.00
C GLU A 798 -10.36 -11.61 15.69
N LEU A 799 -9.14 -12.10 15.39
CA LEU A 799 -8.88 -12.99 14.25
C LEU A 799 -9.53 -14.37 14.44
N LEU A 800 -9.53 -14.91 15.67
CA LEU A 800 -10.17 -16.19 16.01
C LEU A 800 -11.67 -16.09 16.34
N ASN A 801 -12.26 -14.90 16.26
CA ASN A 801 -13.70 -14.74 16.44
C ASN A 801 -14.43 -15.58 15.37
N PRO A 802 -15.46 -16.38 15.71
CA PRO A 802 -16.19 -17.19 14.73
C PRO A 802 -16.67 -16.42 13.50
N ALA A 803 -17.04 -15.13 13.67
CA ALA A 803 -17.39 -14.25 12.57
C ALA A 803 -16.22 -14.01 11.59
N SER A 804 -14.98 -14.15 12.04
CA SER A 804 -13.72 -13.98 11.30
C SER A 804 -13.19 -15.25 10.68
N LEU A 805 -13.58 -16.42 11.19
CA LEU A 805 -13.09 -17.70 10.70
C LEU A 805 -13.67 -18.11 9.32
N ALA A 806 -14.73 -17.44 8.85
CA ALA A 806 -15.29 -17.65 7.52
C ALA A 806 -14.35 -17.19 6.39
N ASP A 807 -13.36 -16.34 6.70
CA ASP A 807 -12.48 -15.72 5.70
C ASP A 807 -11.02 -15.72 6.21
N THR A 808 -10.40 -16.90 6.18
CA THR A 808 -9.07 -17.15 6.74
C THR A 808 -7.97 -16.34 6.07
N ASP A 809 -8.18 -15.96 4.81
CA ASP A 809 -7.23 -15.17 4.02
C ASP A 809 -7.19 -13.71 4.49
N VAL A 810 -8.36 -13.08 4.72
CA VAL A 810 -8.47 -11.74 5.33
C VAL A 810 -7.72 -11.69 6.66
N CYS A 811 -7.93 -12.70 7.51
CA CYS A 811 -7.26 -12.79 8.80
C CYS A 811 -5.73 -12.91 8.65
N THR A 812 -5.27 -13.72 7.68
CA THR A 812 -3.85 -13.95 7.41
C THR A 812 -3.16 -12.68 6.94
N ARG A 813 -3.77 -11.93 6.01
CA ARG A 813 -3.22 -10.67 5.46
C ARG A 813 -3.12 -9.57 6.50
N ILE A 814 -4.18 -9.35 7.29
CA ILE A 814 -4.17 -8.37 8.39
C ILE A 814 -3.12 -8.72 9.44
N ALA A 815 -3.04 -9.99 9.84
CA ALA A 815 -2.02 -10.45 10.79
C ALA A 815 -0.60 -10.31 10.25
N THR A 816 -0.41 -10.63 8.96
CA THR A 816 0.88 -10.50 8.29
C THR A 816 1.35 -9.05 8.32
N PHE A 817 0.53 -8.13 7.81
CA PHE A 817 0.80 -6.70 7.88
C PHE A 817 1.13 -6.24 9.31
N ALA A 818 0.27 -6.56 10.29
CA ALA A 818 0.46 -6.08 11.66
C ALA A 818 1.74 -6.58 12.32
N LEU A 819 2.21 -7.77 11.95
CA LEU A 819 3.42 -8.37 12.53
C LEU A 819 4.69 -8.01 11.76
N THR A 820 4.60 -7.73 10.45
CA THR A 820 5.78 -7.53 9.58
C THR A 820 5.98 -6.11 9.11
N ILE A 821 5.07 -5.17 9.34
CA ILE A 821 5.31 -3.76 9.00
C ILE A 821 6.52 -3.24 9.80
N PRO A 822 7.52 -2.60 9.16
CA PRO A 822 8.65 -2.00 9.86
C PRO A 822 8.19 -0.98 10.90
N ARG A 823 8.85 -0.93 12.05
CA ARG A 823 8.53 -0.03 13.16
C ARG A 823 9.75 0.82 13.53
N PRO A 824 9.56 2.01 14.14
CA PRO A 824 10.67 2.81 14.65
C PRO A 824 11.53 2.02 15.62
N LEU A 825 12.85 2.31 15.65
CA LEU A 825 13.82 1.63 16.52
C LEU A 825 13.49 1.72 18.03
N THR A 826 12.71 2.71 18.44
CA THR A 826 12.24 2.89 19.83
C THR A 826 11.15 1.88 20.22
N SER A 827 10.49 1.27 19.24
CA SER A 827 9.37 0.36 19.42
C SER A 827 9.80 -1.09 19.21
N PRO A 828 9.44 -2.03 20.11
CA PRO A 828 9.90 -3.41 20.01
C PRO A 828 9.22 -4.16 18.85
N PRO A 829 9.91 -5.11 18.20
CA PRO A 829 9.40 -5.84 17.04
C PRO A 829 8.28 -6.82 17.42
N LEU A 830 7.11 -6.68 16.79
CA LEU A 830 5.93 -7.48 17.12
C LEU A 830 6.06 -8.95 16.69
N LEU A 831 6.66 -9.22 15.52
CA LEU A 831 6.85 -10.59 15.03
C LEU A 831 7.65 -11.45 16.02
N ALA A 832 8.76 -10.91 16.53
CA ALA A 832 9.59 -11.63 17.50
C ALA A 832 8.84 -11.91 18.81
N ILE A 833 8.00 -10.97 19.28
CA ILE A 833 7.16 -11.18 20.47
C ILE A 833 6.10 -12.25 20.18
N PHE A 834 5.42 -12.17 19.04
CA PHE A 834 4.42 -13.15 18.63
C PHE A 834 4.98 -14.56 18.58
N LEU A 835 6.09 -14.77 17.86
CA LEU A 835 6.68 -16.11 17.66
C LEU A 835 7.28 -16.69 18.95
N ASN A 836 7.89 -15.85 19.81
CA ASN A 836 8.62 -16.34 20.98
C ASN A 836 7.78 -16.42 22.26
N VAL A 837 6.80 -15.51 22.42
CA VAL A 837 6.04 -15.37 23.67
C VAL A 837 4.64 -15.95 23.52
N LEU A 838 3.92 -15.57 22.46
CA LEU A 838 2.50 -15.90 22.34
C LEU A 838 2.24 -17.24 21.64
N LEU A 839 2.94 -17.52 20.54
CA LEU A 839 2.77 -18.73 19.75
C LEU A 839 2.77 -20.03 20.60
N PRO A 840 3.68 -20.23 21.58
CA PRO A 840 3.66 -21.41 22.43
C PRO A 840 2.35 -21.56 23.24
N GLY A 841 1.81 -20.45 23.73
CA GLY A 841 0.51 -20.40 24.41
C GLY A 841 -0.64 -20.70 23.45
N LEU A 842 -0.62 -20.12 22.25
CA LEU A 842 -1.66 -20.29 21.23
C LEU A 842 -1.79 -21.74 20.77
N VAL A 843 -0.67 -22.42 20.53
CA VAL A 843 -0.65 -23.87 20.21
C VAL A 843 -1.30 -24.67 21.34
N SER A 844 -0.96 -24.37 22.59
CA SER A 844 -1.53 -25.05 23.77
C SER A 844 -3.05 -24.82 23.88
N THR A 845 -3.51 -23.58 23.64
CA THR A 845 -4.95 -23.28 23.66
C THR A 845 -5.70 -23.94 22.51
N THR A 846 -5.04 -24.13 21.37
CA THR A 846 -5.64 -24.79 20.20
C THR A 846 -5.79 -26.29 20.44
N ASP A 847 -4.80 -26.93 21.06
CA ASP A 847 -4.92 -28.34 21.50
C ASP A 847 -6.06 -28.55 22.52
N ALA A 848 -6.38 -27.53 23.33
CA ALA A 848 -7.44 -27.59 24.34
C ALA A 848 -8.86 -27.34 23.78
N LYS A 849 -9.00 -26.89 22.52
CA LYS A 849 -10.32 -26.66 21.88
C LYS A 849 -11.03 -27.98 21.55
N PRO A 850 -12.37 -28.01 21.45
CA PRO A 850 -13.10 -29.19 20.98
C PRO A 850 -12.70 -29.57 19.55
N VAL A 851 -12.69 -30.87 19.25
CA VAL A 851 -12.14 -31.47 18.01
C VAL A 851 -12.69 -30.84 16.72
N GLY A 852 -13.93 -30.34 16.73
CA GLY A 852 -14.53 -29.66 15.57
C GLY A 852 -13.97 -28.25 15.27
N GLU A 853 -13.42 -27.54 16.25
CA GLU A 853 -12.87 -26.17 16.07
C GLU A 853 -11.34 -26.15 15.94
N GLN A 854 -10.67 -27.25 16.28
CA GLN A 854 -9.22 -27.39 16.15
C GLN A 854 -8.69 -27.18 14.73
N PRO A 855 -9.27 -27.77 13.65
CA PRO A 855 -8.66 -27.69 12.32
C PRO A 855 -8.60 -26.26 11.80
N VAL A 856 -9.67 -25.48 11.97
CA VAL A 856 -9.73 -24.09 11.49
C VAL A 856 -8.70 -23.20 12.21
N ALA A 857 -8.54 -23.37 13.53
CA ALA A 857 -7.56 -22.60 14.30
C ALA A 857 -6.11 -22.99 13.94
N ILE A 858 -5.86 -24.28 13.70
CA ILE A 858 -4.58 -24.79 13.20
C ILE A 858 -4.26 -24.21 11.82
N ASP A 859 -5.26 -24.14 10.95
CA ASP A 859 -5.12 -23.64 9.59
C ASP A 859 -4.80 -22.16 9.56
N VAL A 860 -5.54 -21.33 10.29
CA VAL A 860 -5.27 -19.89 10.42
C VAL A 860 -3.87 -19.66 11.01
N LEU A 861 -3.52 -20.37 12.09
CA LEU A 861 -2.22 -20.22 12.73
C LEU A 861 -1.07 -20.66 11.81
N GLY A 862 -1.21 -21.77 11.10
CA GLY A 862 -0.24 -22.26 10.12
C GLY A 862 -0.03 -21.28 8.95
N SER A 863 -1.12 -20.75 8.39
CA SER A 863 -1.08 -19.76 7.31
C SER A 863 -0.42 -18.45 7.76
N ILE A 864 -0.74 -17.96 8.96
CA ILE A 864 -0.10 -16.76 9.52
C ILE A 864 1.40 -16.99 9.71
N ILE A 865 1.83 -18.12 10.29
CA ILE A 865 3.26 -18.43 10.48
C ILE A 865 4.00 -18.49 9.14
N ALA A 866 3.43 -19.17 8.14
CA ALA A 866 4.03 -19.25 6.80
C ALA A 866 4.18 -17.85 6.19
N SER A 867 3.09 -17.08 6.19
CA SER A 867 3.01 -15.75 5.58
C SER A 867 3.95 -14.74 6.24
N VAL A 868 3.97 -14.66 7.59
CA VAL A 868 4.84 -13.71 8.31
C VAL A 868 6.32 -14.03 8.15
N LEU A 869 6.69 -15.32 8.11
CA LEU A 869 8.08 -15.71 7.90
C LEU A 869 8.53 -15.39 6.47
N MET A 870 7.71 -15.68 5.46
CA MET A 870 7.99 -15.31 4.08
C MET A 870 8.08 -13.80 3.88
N ALA A 871 7.11 -13.04 4.40
CA ALA A 871 7.15 -11.58 4.36
C ALA A 871 8.40 -11.03 5.08
N SER A 872 8.77 -11.59 6.23
CA SER A 872 10.02 -11.21 6.93
C SER A 872 11.27 -11.51 6.12
N PHE A 873 11.31 -12.63 5.38
CA PHE A 873 12.44 -12.98 4.53
C PHE A 873 12.59 -12.01 3.36
N HIS A 874 11.50 -11.67 2.67
CA HIS A 874 11.54 -10.70 1.58
C HIS A 874 11.82 -9.28 2.06
N LEU A 875 11.43 -8.93 3.29
CA LEU A 875 11.87 -7.69 3.94
C LEU A 875 13.38 -7.69 4.20
N ASP A 876 13.94 -8.75 4.78
CA ASP A 876 15.38 -8.87 5.00
C ASP A 876 16.17 -8.71 3.68
N LEU A 877 15.67 -9.32 2.60
CA LEU A 877 16.27 -9.21 1.27
C LEU A 877 16.14 -7.80 0.65
N ALA A 878 15.01 -7.13 0.85
CA ALA A 878 14.78 -5.80 0.29
C ALA A 878 15.58 -4.71 1.03
N PHE A 879 15.94 -4.97 2.29
CA PHE A 879 16.68 -4.04 3.15
C PHE A 879 18.08 -4.55 3.52
N SER A 880 18.69 -5.38 2.66
CA SER A 880 20.01 -5.98 2.92
C SER A 880 21.15 -4.96 3.12
N GLU A 881 20.98 -3.72 2.64
CA GLU A 881 21.92 -2.61 2.86
C GLU A 881 21.85 -2.02 4.28
N VAL A 882 20.78 -2.31 5.03
CA VAL A 882 20.63 -1.85 6.41
C VAL A 882 21.42 -2.75 7.33
N SER A 883 22.32 -2.17 8.13
CA SER A 883 23.23 -2.90 9.02
C SER A 883 22.57 -3.74 10.13
N ARG A 884 21.23 -3.68 10.28
CA ARG A 884 20.46 -4.35 11.33
C ARG A 884 19.15 -4.95 10.79
N PRO A 885 18.68 -6.08 11.36
CA PRO A 885 17.40 -6.67 10.97
C PRO A 885 16.23 -5.78 11.40
N ILE A 886 15.35 -5.45 10.45
CA ILE A 886 14.21 -4.53 10.66
C ILE A 886 13.21 -5.07 11.66
N LEU A 887 12.96 -6.39 11.65
CA LEU A 887 12.05 -7.07 12.57
C LEU A 887 12.77 -7.59 13.82
N GLY A 888 13.94 -7.03 14.13
CA GLY A 888 14.76 -7.27 15.32
C GLY A 888 15.58 -8.58 15.30
N GLN A 889 15.17 -9.58 14.52
CA GLN A 889 15.94 -10.81 14.30
C GLN A 889 15.89 -11.22 12.82
N PRO A 890 16.96 -11.84 12.28
CA PRO A 890 16.91 -12.37 10.91
C PRO A 890 15.81 -13.43 10.78
N SER A 891 15.08 -13.39 9.66
CA SER A 891 14.01 -14.33 9.31
C SER A 891 14.41 -15.80 9.48
N LEU A 892 15.61 -16.18 9.03
CA LEU A 892 16.12 -17.54 9.17
C LEU A 892 16.32 -17.97 10.63
N ALA A 893 16.73 -17.04 11.51
CA ALA A 893 16.89 -17.31 12.94
C ALA A 893 15.52 -17.51 13.61
N MET A 894 14.53 -16.69 13.26
CA MET A 894 13.15 -16.85 13.71
C MET A 894 12.56 -18.19 13.25
N ALA A 895 12.73 -18.54 11.96
CA ALA A 895 12.28 -19.80 11.38
C ALA A 895 12.88 -21.02 12.08
N ARG A 896 14.19 -21.03 12.34
CA ARG A 896 14.87 -22.11 13.09
C ARG A 896 14.27 -22.32 14.47
N ARG A 897 14.00 -21.23 15.19
CA ARG A 897 13.46 -21.28 16.54
C ARG A 897 12.02 -21.78 16.56
N VAL A 898 11.18 -21.30 15.65
CA VAL A 898 9.80 -21.79 15.47
C VAL A 898 9.79 -23.28 15.14
N ALA A 899 10.64 -23.73 14.21
CA ALA A 899 10.74 -25.15 13.86
C ALA A 899 11.18 -26.02 15.06
N ALA A 900 12.13 -25.54 15.86
CA ALA A 900 12.59 -26.24 17.06
C ALA A 900 11.47 -26.34 18.13
N GLU A 901 10.74 -25.25 18.36
CA GLU A 901 9.64 -25.20 19.33
C GLU A 901 8.47 -26.11 18.91
N LEU A 902 8.05 -26.06 17.63
CA LEU A 902 7.00 -26.93 17.11
C LEU A 902 7.38 -28.41 17.19
N ARG A 903 8.63 -28.78 16.86
CA ARG A 903 9.13 -30.15 17.02
C ARG A 903 9.15 -30.59 18.48
N SER A 904 9.61 -29.72 19.39
CA SER A 904 9.62 -30.00 20.83
C SER A 904 8.22 -30.31 21.37
N ARG A 905 7.21 -29.53 20.94
CA ARG A 905 5.81 -29.73 21.31
C ARG A 905 5.17 -30.95 20.64
N ALA A 906 5.48 -31.21 19.38
CA ALA A 906 5.00 -32.40 18.68
C ALA A 906 5.50 -33.69 19.37
N LYS A 907 6.74 -33.69 19.90
CA LYS A 907 7.27 -34.78 20.74
C LYS A 907 6.51 -34.94 22.06
N LYS A 908 6.01 -33.85 22.63
CA LYS A 908 5.12 -33.83 23.81
C LYS A 908 3.65 -34.10 23.47
N GLN A 909 3.38 -34.76 22.35
CA GLN A 909 2.05 -35.19 21.88
C GLN A 909 1.05 -34.06 21.51
N SER A 910 1.49 -32.81 21.33
CA SER A 910 0.63 -31.74 20.77
C SER A 910 0.18 -32.08 19.34
N ASN A 911 -1.14 -32.11 19.09
CA ASN A 911 -1.70 -32.39 17.77
C ASN A 911 -1.57 -31.16 16.86
N ALA A 912 -1.88 -29.98 17.40
CA ALA A 912 -1.75 -28.72 16.70
C ALA A 912 -0.32 -28.48 16.22
N ALA A 913 0.70 -28.69 17.06
CA ALA A 913 2.09 -28.51 16.65
C ALA A 913 2.51 -29.45 15.52
N ARG A 914 2.03 -30.70 15.53
CA ARG A 914 2.34 -31.70 14.49
C ARG A 914 1.71 -31.33 13.16
N LEU A 915 0.44 -30.93 13.17
CA LEU A 915 -0.28 -30.51 11.97
C LEU A 915 0.27 -29.22 11.37
N ILE A 916 0.63 -28.23 12.20
CA ILE A 916 1.31 -27.00 11.74
C ILE A 916 2.65 -27.34 11.11
N LEU A 917 3.48 -28.18 11.76
CA LEU A 917 4.77 -28.59 11.20
C LEU A 917 4.60 -29.33 9.87
N GLN A 918 3.57 -30.18 9.76
CA GLN A 918 3.26 -30.90 8.54
C GLN A 918 2.83 -29.99 7.41
N ARG A 919 2.00 -29.01 7.73
CA ARG A 919 1.52 -28.01 6.80
C ARG A 919 2.67 -27.14 6.27
N LEU A 920 3.53 -26.62 7.15
CA LEU A 920 4.70 -25.84 6.76
C LEU A 920 5.72 -26.66 5.95
N GLY A 921 5.97 -27.92 6.34
CA GLY A 921 6.89 -28.81 5.64
C GLY A 921 6.37 -29.33 4.29
N GLY A 922 5.06 -29.27 4.05
CA GLY A 922 4.43 -29.68 2.80
C GLY A 922 4.49 -28.64 1.68
N SER A 923 4.84 -27.39 2.00
CA SER A 923 4.84 -26.29 1.02
C SER A 923 6.22 -26.10 0.39
N HIS A 924 6.35 -26.45 -0.90
CA HIS A 924 7.64 -26.48 -1.59
C HIS A 924 8.37 -25.13 -1.62
N SER A 925 7.67 -24.04 -1.93
CA SER A 925 8.27 -22.69 -1.96
C SER A 925 8.64 -22.17 -0.56
N PHE A 926 8.00 -22.66 0.52
CA PHE A 926 8.32 -22.26 1.89
C PHE A 926 9.59 -22.98 2.33
N VAL A 927 9.64 -24.29 2.08
CA VAL A 927 10.80 -25.13 2.41
C VAL A 927 12.01 -24.73 1.57
N ALA A 928 11.83 -24.23 0.35
CA ALA A 928 12.91 -23.68 -0.46
C ALA A 928 13.60 -22.49 0.24
N ASN A 929 12.83 -21.57 0.83
CA ASN A 929 13.37 -20.42 1.56
C ASN A 929 13.77 -20.77 3.01
N PHE A 930 13.11 -21.76 3.61
CA PHE A 930 13.36 -22.23 4.98
C PHE A 930 13.52 -23.76 5.05
N PRO A 931 14.70 -24.31 4.65
CA PRO A 931 14.95 -25.76 4.64
C PRO A 931 14.81 -26.42 6.01
N VAL A 932 14.84 -25.63 7.08
CA VAL A 932 14.70 -26.06 8.48
C VAL A 932 13.34 -26.70 8.78
N PHE A 933 12.35 -26.57 7.90
CA PHE A 933 11.03 -27.24 8.00
C PHE A 933 10.89 -28.50 7.15
N LYS A 934 11.93 -28.88 6.38
CA LYS A 934 11.93 -30.13 5.62
C LYS A 934 11.69 -31.31 6.57
N MET A 935 10.70 -32.13 6.28
CA MET A 935 10.48 -33.38 7.00
C MET A 935 11.62 -34.35 6.69
N THR A 936 12.24 -34.87 7.74
CA THR A 936 13.20 -35.97 7.70
C THR A 936 12.55 -37.24 8.21
#